data_AF-A0A9D1M9D1-F1
#
_entry.id   AF-A0A9D1M9D1-F1
#
_cell.length_a   1.000
_cell.length_b   1.000
_cell.length_c   1.000
_cell.angle_alpha   90.00
_cell.angle_beta   90.00
_cell.angle_gamma   90.00
#
_symmetry.space_group_name_H-M   'P 1'
#
loop_
_entity.id
_entity.type
_entity.pdbx_description
1 polymer ?
#
loop_
_entity_poly.entity_id
_entity_poly.type
_entity_poly.pdbx_seq_one_letter_code
_entity_poly.pdbx_strand_id
1 'polypeptide(L)'
;MKKISISNRLGGIVWLVFLLTCLPLLDSRASVEGSEKDTLDFTFSSDASVKPFKIQHGEVRYGDGKLIYAFQERSYLESPDLRMSPNGVYAPKLEMRNTLFLVMRNNSTATQLKLRFITEKDSIYDDSKSKMFDINPNSPMQAYYFNLSNNNKAEGRIIGFRIEPFGGTGEIEIDRITFEAESRIEAYAGQIQQCIASGDTIVIKGSIRPEYVGQYNTIAIYETSIMQYADDISAMEKLVEIPITQSFEIKNIPLKEKNITRLSSQFQAVLKDNSGRFAKISPRFSIENWRDFEDNPYSFDLPDLRVDVVSYGAKGDGFTDDTDAIQKAIDDVSSQGGGQVVLSGDDSFYGRRYVATNIQLRNNVDLHIQQGAVLWQSQNESDYKYRPEYGHDNEASGLLWGHNSLMANLPLIQADSVKNVKITGQGKIRMSDVESHNPSISGFKSVCSDKVHIVPIGLWKASNVEVSDVEIIRSGSYNTAFYGCERVFVGNVKIHEAKCALNGDGISLGFGTRRVKIVRTFIDTNDDGVVLWTVYKDPREGLWWWSKPGENHCIHNIEIYHSFIHAENGKAIAFIPWGTSDPDWQKEEIYNISIADNVLAGVSSIGVWPDNPYNETPFDNQEKDDYSPVKNIRIFDNRYLNECNISAIKATNIMTDCGINSSDLFLNGDFKHGYANWSLEGDALVLDGVGYAYNGRLYQGLYLKRGSYTITVEALSSGTVFVENADTDEILLESKFRAGKGKSITIPLNLATDGTYFIGIKGKRAKIKQIDLTSAD
;
A
#
# COMPACT_ATOMS: atom_id res chain seq x y z
N MET A 1 23.45 7.04 -58.60
CA MET A 1 24.34 7.09 -59.78
C MET A 1 25.78 6.89 -59.31
N LYS A 2 26.55 6.08 -60.05
CA LYS A 2 27.97 5.67 -59.89
C LYS A 2 28.33 4.64 -58.80
N LYS A 3 28.39 3.39 -59.30
CA LYS A 3 29.18 2.24 -58.84
C LYS A 3 30.67 2.59 -58.67
N ILE A 4 31.34 1.98 -57.69
CA ILE A 4 32.58 1.19 -57.92
C ILE A 4 32.51 -0.05 -57.02
N SER A 5 32.68 -1.21 -57.65
CA SER A 5 32.79 -2.55 -57.06
C SER A 5 34.25 -3.00 -57.02
N ILE A 6 34.47 -4.22 -56.47
CA ILE A 6 35.62 -5.16 -56.62
C ILE A 6 36.42 -5.29 -55.30
N SER A 7 36.72 -6.46 -54.74
CA SER A 7 36.29 -7.85 -54.98
C SER A 7 36.95 -8.77 -53.94
N ASN A 8 36.30 -9.92 -53.70
CA ASN A 8 36.87 -11.27 -53.52
C ASN A 8 37.92 -11.51 -52.41
N ARG A 9 37.58 -12.30 -51.37
CA ARG A 9 37.38 -13.77 -51.29
C ARG A 9 38.67 -14.53 -50.99
N LEU A 10 38.52 -15.48 -50.06
CA LEU A 10 39.31 -16.69 -49.71
C LEU A 10 39.91 -16.53 -48.30
N GLY A 11 39.63 -17.36 -47.29
CA GLY A 11 38.90 -18.62 -47.17
C GLY A 11 39.45 -19.38 -45.96
N GLY A 12 38.63 -20.18 -45.25
CA GLY A 12 39.11 -21.28 -44.41
C GLY A 12 39.11 -21.10 -42.88
N ILE A 13 37.93 -21.14 -42.27
CA ILE A 13 37.46 -22.14 -41.26
C ILE A 13 38.56 -22.96 -40.53
N VAL A 14 38.84 -22.66 -39.24
CA VAL A 14 38.41 -23.40 -38.02
C VAL A 14 39.45 -23.78 -36.90
N TRP A 15 38.97 -23.60 -35.64
CA TRP A 15 39.37 -24.05 -34.27
C TRP A 15 40.34 -23.22 -33.38
N LEU A 16 39.73 -22.27 -32.66
CA LEU A 16 39.55 -22.16 -31.19
C LEU A 16 40.75 -21.95 -30.19
N VAL A 17 40.51 -20.90 -29.39
CA VAL A 17 40.84 -20.57 -27.98
C VAL A 17 42.10 -19.78 -27.58
N PHE A 18 41.78 -18.64 -26.96
CA PHE A 18 42.38 -17.93 -25.80
C PHE A 18 43.04 -16.56 -26.04
N LEU A 19 42.42 -15.59 -25.35
CA LEU A 19 42.88 -14.28 -24.86
C LEU A 19 42.77 -13.03 -25.76
N LEU A 20 42.16 -12.01 -25.13
CA LEU A 20 42.19 -10.56 -25.38
C LEU A 20 41.36 -10.01 -26.56
N THR A 21 40.19 -9.45 -26.22
CA THR A 21 39.99 -7.99 -26.21
C THR A 21 38.74 -7.62 -25.41
N CYS A 22 38.95 -7.09 -24.21
CA CYS A 22 38.02 -6.17 -23.54
C CYS A 22 38.19 -4.77 -24.14
N LEU A 23 37.10 -4.13 -24.54
CA LEU A 23 36.82 -2.71 -24.30
C LEU A 23 35.35 -2.44 -24.68
N PRO A 24 34.56 -1.74 -23.85
CA PRO A 24 33.14 -1.53 -24.07
C PRO A 24 32.87 -0.44 -25.10
N LEU A 25 31.77 -0.60 -25.84
CA LEU A 25 31.20 0.40 -26.73
C LEU A 25 30.83 1.67 -25.93
N LEU A 26 31.33 2.79 -26.44
CA LEU A 26 31.22 4.12 -25.89
C LEU A 26 29.78 4.59 -25.75
N ASP A 27 29.51 5.03 -24.53
CA ASP A 27 28.63 6.10 -24.09
C ASP A 27 28.21 7.08 -25.21
N SER A 28 26.90 7.12 -25.48
CA SER A 28 26.27 8.18 -26.27
C SER A 28 25.38 9.05 -25.38
N ARG A 29 25.95 9.61 -24.31
CA ARG A 29 25.52 10.93 -23.85
C ARG A 29 26.45 11.98 -24.45
N ALA A 30 25.88 12.79 -25.33
CA ALA A 30 26.47 14.08 -25.63
C ALA A 30 26.73 14.79 -24.30
N SER A 31 27.99 15.11 -24.04
CA SER A 31 28.41 16.04 -23.01
C SER A 31 27.71 17.37 -23.27
N VAL A 32 26.60 17.59 -22.57
CA VAL A 32 26.12 18.94 -22.32
C VAL A 32 27.14 19.55 -21.36
N GLU A 33 28.18 20.18 -21.91
CA GLU A 33 28.92 21.22 -21.20
C GLU A 33 27.92 22.35 -20.91
N GLY A 34 27.22 22.22 -19.81
CA GLY A 34 26.32 23.22 -19.24
C GLY A 34 26.71 23.38 -17.78
N SER A 35 27.40 24.49 -17.47
CA SER A 35 27.70 25.06 -16.15
C SER A 35 27.55 24.11 -14.95
N GLU A 36 28.65 23.79 -14.25
CA GLU A 36 28.61 23.44 -12.82
C GLU A 36 27.81 24.54 -12.09
N LYS A 37 26.50 24.33 -11.92
CA LYS A 37 25.67 25.19 -11.09
C LYS A 37 25.85 24.70 -9.67
N ASP A 38 26.18 25.63 -8.80
CA ASP A 38 26.17 25.54 -7.34
C ASP A 38 24.87 24.88 -6.84
N THR A 39 24.84 23.55 -6.82
CA THR A 39 23.71 22.77 -6.30
C THR A 39 24.03 22.37 -4.87
N LEU A 40 23.08 22.62 -3.96
CA LEU A 40 23.25 22.26 -2.56
C LEU A 40 23.40 20.74 -2.44
N ASP A 41 24.39 20.30 -1.68
CA ASP A 41 24.64 18.90 -1.35
C ASP A 41 24.91 18.80 0.15
N PHE A 42 23.95 18.26 0.89
CA PHE A 42 24.07 18.04 2.34
C PHE A 42 24.43 16.59 2.70
N THR A 43 24.84 15.80 1.71
CA THR A 43 25.55 14.51 1.92
C THR A 43 27.07 14.67 1.84
N PHE A 44 27.52 15.91 1.56
CA PHE A 44 28.91 16.33 1.53
C PHE A 44 29.80 15.42 0.67
N SER A 45 29.42 15.21 -0.58
CA SER A 45 30.16 14.36 -1.52
C SER A 45 31.51 14.94 -1.96
N SER A 46 31.72 16.26 -1.82
CA SER A 46 32.94 16.95 -2.28
C SER A 46 33.25 18.22 -1.49
N ASP A 47 34.47 18.76 -1.61
CA ASP A 47 34.86 20.05 -1.01
C ASP A 47 33.96 21.23 -1.42
N ALA A 48 33.35 21.19 -2.62
CA ALA A 48 32.42 22.22 -3.06
C ALA A 48 31.14 22.29 -2.19
N SER A 49 30.72 21.17 -1.59
CA SER A 49 29.48 21.07 -0.80
C SER A 49 29.49 21.89 0.50
N VAL A 50 30.67 22.13 1.09
CA VAL A 50 30.79 22.85 2.38
C VAL A 50 31.04 24.36 2.20
N LYS A 51 31.58 24.79 1.05
CA LYS A 51 31.93 26.20 0.78
C LYS A 51 30.77 27.19 0.94
N PRO A 52 29.50 26.83 0.62
CA PRO A 52 28.38 27.75 0.77
C PRO A 52 27.98 28.02 2.24
N PHE A 53 28.42 27.19 3.19
CA PHE A 53 28.13 27.41 4.60
C PHE A 53 28.93 28.60 5.14
N LYS A 54 28.25 29.43 5.93
CA LYS A 54 28.89 30.61 6.56
C LYS A 54 29.14 30.32 8.03
N ILE A 55 30.19 30.90 8.56
CA ILE A 55 30.58 30.71 9.95
C ILE A 55 30.82 32.04 10.63
N GLN A 56 30.34 32.15 11.87
CA GLN A 56 30.79 33.20 12.78
C GLN A 56 31.72 32.57 13.82
N HIS A 57 32.92 33.14 13.98
CA HIS A 57 33.95 32.74 14.95
C HIS A 57 34.32 31.25 14.91
N GLY A 58 34.98 30.77 13.86
CA GLY A 58 35.42 29.37 13.76
C GLY A 58 35.93 29.02 12.37
N GLU A 59 35.97 27.74 12.05
CA GLU A 59 36.34 27.23 10.72
C GLU A 59 35.35 26.14 10.25
N VAL A 60 35.00 26.15 8.97
CA VAL A 60 34.29 25.07 8.31
C VAL A 60 35.18 24.53 7.18
N ARG A 61 35.33 23.21 7.11
CA ARG A 61 36.14 22.54 6.10
C ARG A 61 35.56 21.20 5.71
N TYR A 62 35.97 20.71 4.56
CA TYR A 62 35.65 19.37 4.09
C TYR A 62 36.69 18.36 4.57
N GLY A 63 36.24 17.17 4.99
CA GLY A 63 37.15 16.06 5.30
C GLY A 63 36.42 14.71 5.26
N ASP A 64 36.97 13.75 4.51
CA ASP A 64 36.48 12.37 4.40
C ASP A 64 34.96 12.25 4.17
N GLY A 65 34.43 13.04 3.22
CA GLY A 65 33.00 13.04 2.88
C GLY A 65 32.10 13.73 3.91
N LYS A 66 32.65 14.61 4.75
CA LYS A 66 31.92 15.26 5.86
C LYS A 66 32.18 16.75 5.91
N LEU A 67 31.24 17.47 6.51
CA LEU A 67 31.44 18.84 6.95
C LEU A 67 32.05 18.82 8.34
N ILE A 68 33.24 19.40 8.50
CA ILE A 68 33.88 19.59 9.80
C ILE A 68 33.69 21.03 10.24
N TYR A 69 32.99 21.21 11.35
CA TYR A 69 32.71 22.49 11.97
C TYR A 69 33.53 22.66 13.24
N ALA A 70 34.60 23.45 13.17
CA ALA A 70 35.41 23.84 14.32
C ALA A 70 34.88 25.15 14.92
N PHE A 71 34.62 25.17 16.22
CA PHE A 71 33.92 26.26 16.88
C PHE A 71 34.49 26.64 18.24
N GLN A 72 34.21 27.89 18.63
CA GLN A 72 34.51 28.49 19.92
C GLN A 72 33.20 28.94 20.60
N GLU A 73 33.29 29.64 21.72
CA GLU A 73 32.09 30.20 22.34
C GLU A 73 31.42 31.22 21.41
N ARG A 74 30.08 31.16 21.33
CA ARG A 74 29.23 32.05 20.50
C ARG A 74 29.43 31.90 19.00
N SER A 75 30.04 30.80 18.56
CA SER A 75 30.08 30.46 17.15
C SER A 75 28.72 30.01 16.64
N TYR A 76 28.48 30.20 15.36
CA TYR A 76 27.42 29.49 14.66
C TYR A 76 27.86 29.08 13.26
N LEU A 77 27.31 27.96 12.80
CA LEU A 77 27.35 27.53 11.40
C LEU A 77 25.99 27.86 10.77
N GLU A 78 25.98 28.68 9.74
CA GLU A 78 24.79 29.09 9.00
C GLU A 78 24.73 28.33 7.67
N SER A 79 23.56 27.77 7.38
CA SER A 79 23.30 27.10 6.10
C SER A 79 23.39 28.08 4.93
N PRO A 80 23.66 27.60 3.72
CA PRO A 80 23.37 28.39 2.52
C PRO A 80 21.87 28.69 2.39
N ASP A 81 21.53 29.55 1.44
CA ASP A 81 20.14 29.87 1.11
C ASP A 81 19.45 28.64 0.52
N LEU A 82 18.52 28.07 1.29
CA LEU A 82 17.87 26.80 0.93
C LEU A 82 16.88 26.98 -0.24
N ARG A 83 16.54 28.22 -0.63
CA ARG A 83 15.74 28.46 -1.85
C ARG A 83 16.46 28.00 -3.12
N MET A 84 17.78 27.83 -3.06
CA MET A 84 18.60 27.24 -4.13
C MET A 84 18.59 25.71 -4.11
N SER A 85 17.84 25.07 -3.21
CA SER A 85 17.76 23.61 -3.12
C SER A 85 17.25 23.01 -4.44
N PRO A 86 17.99 22.06 -5.02
CA PRO A 86 17.48 21.24 -6.12
C PRO A 86 16.16 20.58 -5.71
N ASN A 87 15.14 20.68 -6.58
CA ASN A 87 13.78 20.17 -6.40
C ASN A 87 13.11 20.50 -5.04
N GLY A 88 13.61 21.50 -4.30
CA GLY A 88 13.15 21.85 -2.96
C GLY A 88 13.49 20.83 -1.85
N VAL A 89 14.36 19.84 -2.09
CA VAL A 89 14.66 18.72 -1.16
C VAL A 89 15.12 19.19 0.23
N TYR A 90 15.94 20.25 0.29
CA TYR A 90 16.48 20.86 1.50
C TYR A 90 15.71 22.10 1.96
N ALA A 91 14.61 22.44 1.28
CA ALA A 91 13.74 23.55 1.66
C ALA A 91 12.28 23.07 1.73
N PRO A 92 11.94 22.10 2.59
CA PRO A 92 10.55 21.66 2.72
C PRO A 92 9.70 22.69 3.48
N LYS A 93 8.38 22.52 3.40
CA LYS A 93 7.44 23.14 4.34
C LYS A 93 7.59 22.48 5.71
N LEU A 94 7.78 23.27 6.76
CA LEU A 94 7.98 22.75 8.13
C LEU A 94 6.71 22.10 8.71
N GLU A 95 5.54 22.36 8.12
CA GLU A 95 4.29 21.66 8.42
C GLU A 95 4.32 20.19 7.97
N MET A 96 5.13 19.88 6.95
CA MET A 96 5.22 18.55 6.34
C MET A 96 6.48 17.80 6.78
N ARG A 97 7.66 18.42 6.65
CA ARG A 97 8.95 17.86 7.14
C ARG A 97 9.48 18.78 8.24
N ASN A 98 9.11 18.43 9.46
CA ASN A 98 9.25 19.28 10.64
C ASN A 98 10.55 19.06 11.43
N THR A 99 11.42 18.14 10.99
CA THR A 99 12.61 17.73 11.73
C THR A 99 13.84 17.88 10.86
N LEU A 100 14.84 18.63 11.33
CA LEU A 100 16.18 18.58 10.73
C LEU A 100 16.89 17.36 11.32
N PHE A 101 17.36 16.43 10.49
CA PHE A 101 18.04 15.21 10.90
C PHE A 101 19.52 15.30 10.59
N LEU A 102 20.36 15.14 11.61
CA LEU A 102 21.81 15.18 11.48
C LEU A 102 22.39 13.83 11.90
N VAL A 103 23.28 13.30 11.07
CA VAL A 103 24.20 12.25 11.48
C VAL A 103 25.52 12.95 11.77
N MET A 104 25.91 13.02 13.04
CA MET A 104 27.10 13.77 13.43
C MET A 104 27.88 13.12 14.58
N ARG A 105 29.18 13.37 14.60
CA ARG A 105 30.10 13.09 15.71
C ARG A 105 30.40 14.38 16.43
N ASN A 106 30.40 14.35 17.76
CA ASN A 106 30.74 15.51 18.57
C ASN A 106 32.12 15.34 19.22
N ASN A 107 33.16 15.90 18.60
CA ASN A 107 34.53 15.96 19.15
C ASN A 107 34.75 17.25 19.96
N SER A 108 33.81 17.54 20.86
CA SER A 108 33.85 18.72 21.71
C SER A 108 33.24 18.44 23.08
N THR A 109 33.39 19.40 24.00
CA THR A 109 32.70 19.36 25.29
C THR A 109 31.28 19.93 25.22
N ALA A 110 30.80 20.39 24.06
CA ALA A 110 29.46 20.94 23.94
C ALA A 110 28.40 19.90 24.27
N THR A 111 27.44 20.29 25.09
CA THR A 111 26.35 19.43 25.57
C THR A 111 25.01 19.81 24.98
N GLN A 112 24.94 20.94 24.25
CA GLN A 112 23.71 21.40 23.62
C GLN A 112 23.98 22.08 22.28
N LEU A 113 23.01 22.00 21.38
CA LEU A 113 22.92 22.80 20.15
C LEU A 113 21.66 23.63 20.19
N LYS A 114 21.77 24.93 19.91
CA LYS A 114 20.62 25.73 19.51
C LYS A 114 20.49 25.65 18.00
N LEU A 115 19.34 25.17 17.53
CA LEU A 115 18.96 25.31 16.14
C LEU A 115 18.10 26.56 16.01
N ARG A 116 18.57 27.54 15.23
CA ARG A 116 17.71 28.64 14.76
C ARG A 116 17.31 28.39 13.33
N PHE A 117 16.13 28.84 12.95
CA PHE A 117 15.64 28.71 11.58
C PHE A 117 14.97 30.00 11.12
N ILE A 118 14.87 30.14 9.80
CA ILE A 118 14.08 31.18 9.14
C ILE A 118 13.24 30.54 8.03
N THR A 119 12.10 31.15 7.75
CA THR A 119 11.17 30.66 6.73
C THR A 119 10.86 31.74 5.72
N GLU A 120 10.19 31.37 4.62
CA GLU A 120 9.69 32.33 3.64
C GLU A 120 8.70 33.35 4.24
N LYS A 121 8.06 33.01 5.37
CA LYS A 121 7.14 33.89 6.10
C LYS A 121 7.86 34.90 6.98
N ASP A 122 9.02 34.52 7.51
CA ASP A 122 9.83 35.37 8.38
C ASP A 122 11.33 35.02 8.25
N SER A 123 12.07 35.94 7.64
CA SER A 123 13.47 35.78 7.26
C SER A 123 14.47 36.30 8.30
N ILE A 124 14.00 36.73 9.47
CA ILE A 124 14.86 37.29 10.52
C ILE A 124 15.25 36.18 11.50
N TYR A 125 16.54 36.00 11.80
CA TYR A 125 16.95 35.14 12.90
C TYR A 125 16.70 35.83 14.25
N ASP A 126 15.90 35.22 15.11
CA ASP A 126 15.68 35.66 16.49
C ASP A 126 15.46 34.45 17.44
N ASP A 127 15.32 34.70 18.74
CA ASP A 127 15.16 33.64 19.74
C ASP A 127 13.80 32.91 19.64
N SER A 128 12.76 33.53 19.09
CA SER A 128 11.45 32.89 18.94
C SER A 128 11.44 31.77 17.88
N LYS A 129 12.29 31.87 16.87
CA LYS A 129 12.53 30.83 15.84
C LYS A 129 13.77 29.99 16.17
N SER A 130 13.87 29.58 17.43
CA SER A 130 14.96 28.72 17.89
C SER A 130 14.48 27.63 18.83
N LYS A 131 15.27 26.57 18.96
CA LYS A 131 15.07 25.51 19.95
C LYS A 131 16.41 24.95 20.39
N MET A 132 16.53 24.68 21.69
CA MET A 132 17.67 24.01 22.29
C MET A 132 17.48 22.50 22.22
N PHE A 133 18.55 21.79 21.92
CA PHE A 133 18.60 20.33 21.86
C PHE A 133 19.83 19.84 22.61
N ASP A 134 19.65 18.80 23.41
CA ASP A 134 20.76 18.17 24.12
C ASP A 134 21.56 17.28 23.16
N ILE A 135 22.88 17.32 23.30
CA ILE A 135 23.82 16.47 22.57
C ILE A 135 24.83 15.83 23.52
N ASN A 136 25.36 14.68 23.14
CA ASN A 136 26.36 13.99 23.96
C ASN A 136 27.76 14.58 23.68
N PRO A 137 28.51 15.06 24.70
CA PRO A 137 29.89 15.53 24.51
C PRO A 137 30.82 14.35 24.19
N ASN A 138 31.87 14.58 23.39
CA ASN A 138 32.85 13.56 23.00
C ASN A 138 32.22 12.23 22.52
N SER A 139 31.15 12.33 21.73
CA SER A 139 30.36 11.17 21.30
C SER A 139 30.73 10.71 19.90
N PRO A 140 30.60 9.39 19.60
CA PRO A 140 30.80 8.87 18.26
C PRO A 140 29.73 9.40 17.29
N MET A 141 29.81 8.96 16.04
CA MET A 141 28.77 9.28 15.05
C MET A 141 27.42 8.74 15.54
N GLN A 142 26.41 9.60 15.58
CA GLN A 142 25.05 9.22 15.94
C GLN A 142 24.02 10.14 15.28
N ALA A 143 22.79 9.64 15.19
CA ALA A 143 21.63 10.36 14.71
C ALA A 143 21.09 11.36 15.76
N TYR A 144 20.72 12.55 15.30
CA TYR A 144 20.05 13.58 16.09
C TYR A 144 18.83 14.14 15.34
N TYR A 145 17.70 14.24 16.04
CA TYR A 145 16.41 14.66 15.50
C TYR A 145 16.01 16.03 16.05
N PHE A 146 16.24 17.09 15.27
CA PHE A 146 15.90 18.45 15.66
C PHE A 146 14.46 18.77 15.24
N ASN A 147 13.49 18.19 15.95
CA ASN A 147 12.06 18.36 15.65
C ASN A 147 11.55 19.74 16.10
N LEU A 148 11.05 20.53 15.15
CA LEU A 148 10.58 21.91 15.31
C LEU A 148 9.06 22.03 15.45
N SER A 149 8.30 20.92 15.39
CA SER A 149 6.83 20.92 15.32
C SER A 149 6.10 21.55 16.50
N ASN A 150 6.76 21.70 17.66
CA ASN A 150 6.21 22.39 18.83
C ASN A 150 6.62 23.87 18.92
N ASN A 151 7.33 24.41 17.91
CA ASN A 151 7.57 25.84 17.78
C ASN A 151 6.50 26.44 16.87
N ASN A 152 5.68 27.36 17.40
CA ASN A 152 4.58 27.98 16.65
C ASN A 152 5.03 28.92 15.52
N LYS A 153 6.33 29.19 15.39
CA LYS A 153 6.94 29.93 14.27
C LYS A 153 7.48 29.02 13.18
N ALA A 154 7.50 27.70 13.38
CA ALA A 154 7.92 26.72 12.38
C ALA A 154 6.82 26.51 11.32
N GLU A 155 6.56 27.57 10.55
CA GLU A 155 5.48 27.62 9.56
C GLU A 155 6.03 28.15 8.22
N GLY A 156 5.59 27.54 7.13
CA GLY A 156 6.05 27.81 5.78
C GLY A 156 7.35 27.08 5.43
N ARG A 157 7.84 27.39 4.23
CA ARG A 157 9.08 26.80 3.72
C ARG A 157 10.30 27.30 4.48
N ILE A 158 11.15 26.38 4.97
CA ILE A 158 12.43 26.76 5.56
C ILE A 158 13.38 27.28 4.47
N ILE A 159 14.02 28.42 4.72
CA ILE A 159 14.96 29.07 3.78
C ILE A 159 16.38 29.17 4.33
N GLY A 160 16.58 28.87 5.61
CA GLY A 160 17.89 28.82 6.24
C GLY A 160 17.83 28.36 7.70
N PHE A 161 18.96 27.88 8.22
CA PHE A 161 19.15 27.56 9.63
C PHE A 161 20.54 27.93 10.15
N ARG A 162 20.67 28.01 11.48
CA ARG A 162 21.94 28.14 12.21
C ARG A 162 22.07 27.06 13.27
N ILE A 163 23.23 26.41 13.31
CA ILE A 163 23.64 25.49 14.38
C ILE A 163 24.59 26.25 15.31
N GLU A 164 24.18 26.44 16.55
CA GLU A 164 24.94 27.19 17.56
C GLU A 164 25.29 26.26 18.74
N PRO A 165 26.55 25.84 18.90
CA PRO A 165 26.95 24.98 20.02
C PRO A 165 27.04 25.72 21.35
N PHE A 166 26.65 25.04 22.44
CA PHE A 166 26.70 25.53 23.82
C PHE A 166 27.37 24.53 24.76
N GLY A 167 28.01 25.06 25.81
CA GLY A 167 28.65 24.26 26.85
C GLY A 167 30.05 23.75 26.50
N GLY A 168 30.68 24.26 25.44
CA GLY A 168 32.02 23.83 25.07
C GLY A 168 32.60 24.49 23.82
N THR A 169 33.81 24.06 23.48
CA THR A 169 34.52 24.36 22.23
C THR A 169 35.13 23.07 21.67
N GLY A 170 35.41 23.03 20.37
CA GLY A 170 35.95 21.85 19.70
C GLY A 170 35.43 21.71 18.29
N GLU A 171 35.22 20.47 17.84
CA GLU A 171 34.76 20.18 16.49
C GLU A 171 33.51 19.29 16.48
N ILE A 172 32.61 19.54 15.53
CA ILE A 172 31.52 18.64 15.16
C ILE A 172 31.78 18.19 13.72
N GLU A 173 31.78 16.87 13.49
CA GLU A 173 31.81 16.29 12.14
C GLU A 173 30.37 15.91 11.74
N ILE A 174 29.85 16.46 10.65
CA ILE A 174 28.51 16.19 10.14
C ILE A 174 28.64 15.34 8.86
N ASP A 175 28.10 14.12 8.91
CA ASP A 175 28.05 13.20 7.78
C ASP A 175 26.95 13.59 6.79
N ARG A 176 25.76 13.94 7.30
CA ARG A 176 24.66 14.42 6.46
C ARG A 176 23.67 15.28 7.23
N ILE A 177 22.96 16.12 6.46
CA ILE A 177 21.81 16.88 6.93
C ILE A 177 20.62 16.59 6.01
N THR A 178 19.55 16.04 6.58
CA THR A 178 18.29 15.81 5.86
C THR A 178 17.12 16.43 6.62
N PHE A 179 15.94 16.38 6.03
CA PHE A 179 14.71 16.85 6.66
C PHE A 179 13.74 15.69 6.75
N GLU A 180 13.20 15.39 7.92
CA GLU A 180 12.32 14.24 8.11
C GLU A 180 10.93 14.71 8.56
N ALA A 181 9.91 14.02 8.08
CA ALA A 181 8.54 14.14 8.52
C ALA A 181 8.36 13.30 9.78
N GLU A 182 8.64 13.86 10.95
CA GLU A 182 8.42 13.15 12.20
C GLU A 182 7.03 13.46 12.78
N SER A 183 6.54 12.59 13.64
CA SER A 183 5.32 12.89 14.40
C SER A 183 5.47 14.21 15.15
N ARG A 184 4.38 14.98 15.22
CA ARG A 184 4.37 16.25 15.92
C ARG A 184 4.56 16.03 17.42
N ILE A 185 5.32 16.90 18.06
CA ILE A 185 5.46 16.91 19.52
C ILE A 185 4.21 17.56 20.09
N GLU A 186 3.31 16.74 20.63
CA GLU A 186 2.05 17.17 21.23
C GLU A 186 2.05 16.95 22.74
N ALA A 187 1.40 17.86 23.47
CA ALA A 187 1.11 17.68 24.89
C ALA A 187 -0.24 16.97 25.06
N TYR A 188 -0.23 15.82 25.73
CA TYR A 188 -1.44 15.08 26.07
C TYR A 188 -1.81 15.28 27.53
N ALA A 189 -3.10 15.53 27.78
CA ALA A 189 -3.66 15.73 29.11
C ALA A 189 -3.75 14.45 29.94
N GLY A 190 -3.43 13.29 29.36
CA GLY A 190 -3.57 12.00 30.01
C GLY A 190 -2.98 10.87 29.18
N GLN A 191 -3.63 9.71 29.25
CA GLN A 191 -3.36 8.55 28.41
C GLN A 191 -4.59 7.64 28.36
N ILE A 192 -4.70 6.87 27.29
CA ILE A 192 -5.63 5.74 27.18
C ILE A 192 -4.83 4.48 27.51
N GLN A 193 -5.38 3.68 28.42
CA GLN A 193 -4.74 2.47 28.94
C GLN A 193 -5.31 1.20 28.32
N GLN A 194 -6.57 1.25 27.88
CA GLN A 194 -7.26 0.12 27.28
C GLN A 194 -8.45 0.60 26.44
N CYS A 195 -8.63 0.02 25.27
CA CYS A 195 -9.85 0.07 24.46
C CYS A 195 -10.20 -1.33 23.95
N ILE A 196 -11.23 -1.96 24.52
CA ILE A 196 -11.63 -3.33 24.16
C ILE A 196 -13.12 -3.40 23.83
N ALA A 197 -13.50 -4.35 22.98
CA ALA A 197 -14.89 -4.66 22.68
C ALA A 197 -15.28 -6.02 23.25
N SER A 198 -16.47 -6.13 23.84
CA SER A 198 -17.02 -7.38 24.38
C SER A 198 -18.52 -7.41 24.14
N GLY A 199 -18.98 -8.47 23.45
CA GLY A 199 -20.35 -8.50 22.93
C GLY A 199 -20.60 -7.32 22.00
N ASP A 200 -21.70 -6.61 22.18
CA ASP A 200 -22.08 -5.45 21.36
C ASP A 200 -21.60 -4.10 21.92
N THR A 201 -20.61 -4.10 22.83
CA THR A 201 -20.15 -2.87 23.50
C THR A 201 -18.64 -2.72 23.55
N ILE A 202 -18.19 -1.47 23.60
CA ILE A 202 -16.79 -1.04 23.76
C ILE A 202 -16.61 -0.48 25.18
N VAL A 203 -15.47 -0.80 25.78
CA VAL A 203 -15.02 -0.30 27.09
C VAL A 203 -13.68 0.42 26.91
N ILE A 204 -13.60 1.66 27.42
CA ILE A 204 -12.41 2.49 27.35
C ILE A 204 -11.96 2.86 28.76
N LYS A 205 -10.68 2.65 29.06
CA LYS A 205 -10.05 3.06 30.33
C LYS A 205 -8.90 4.04 30.07
N GLY A 206 -8.77 5.01 30.95
CA GLY A 206 -7.68 5.97 30.87
C GLY A 206 -7.48 6.76 32.15
N SER A 207 -6.48 7.62 32.11
CA SER A 207 -6.11 8.49 33.23
C SER A 207 -5.77 9.89 32.75
N ILE A 208 -6.05 10.89 33.59
CA ILE A 208 -5.78 12.30 33.36
C ILE A 208 -4.63 12.76 34.27
N ARG A 209 -3.74 13.59 33.74
CA ARG A 209 -2.65 14.18 34.52
C ARG A 209 -3.22 15.18 35.54
N PRO A 210 -2.74 15.18 36.80
CA PRO A 210 -3.34 15.99 37.87
C PRO A 210 -3.48 17.48 37.55
N GLU A 211 -2.55 18.06 36.80
CA GLU A 211 -2.55 19.48 36.44
C GLU A 211 -3.72 19.89 35.54
N TYR A 212 -4.34 18.95 34.81
CA TYR A 212 -5.52 19.22 33.98
C TYR A 212 -6.85 19.08 34.76
N VAL A 213 -6.81 18.43 35.93
CA VAL A 213 -8.00 18.24 36.77
C VAL A 213 -8.42 19.58 37.37
N GLY A 214 -9.69 19.95 37.19
CA GLY A 214 -10.23 21.24 37.64
C GLY A 214 -10.09 22.39 36.63
N GLN A 215 -9.31 22.22 35.55
CA GLN A 215 -9.29 23.16 34.41
C GLN A 215 -10.38 22.84 33.37
N TYR A 216 -10.80 21.57 33.32
CA TYR A 216 -11.81 21.04 32.40
C TYR A 216 -12.94 20.37 33.20
N ASN A 217 -14.09 20.18 32.57
CA ASN A 217 -15.32 19.70 33.21
C ASN A 217 -15.68 18.25 32.84
N THR A 218 -15.49 17.89 31.57
CA THR A 218 -15.93 16.59 31.03
C THR A 218 -14.82 15.89 30.25
N ILE A 219 -14.96 14.57 30.14
CA ILE A 219 -14.22 13.71 29.21
C ILE A 219 -15.21 13.33 28.10
N ALA A 220 -14.82 13.53 26.85
CA ALA A 220 -15.61 13.11 25.70
C ALA A 220 -14.81 12.15 24.81
N ILE A 221 -15.48 11.11 24.32
CA ILE A 221 -14.94 10.19 23.31
C ILE A 221 -15.64 10.48 21.99
N TYR A 222 -14.82 10.68 20.97
CA TYR A 222 -15.26 10.89 19.61
C TYR A 222 -14.83 9.70 18.74
N GLU A 223 -15.70 9.29 17.83
CA GLU A 223 -15.37 8.43 16.71
C GLU A 223 -14.84 9.27 15.55
N THR A 224 -13.77 8.79 14.92
CA THR A 224 -13.09 9.40 13.78
C THR A 224 -12.49 8.30 12.90
N SER A 225 -11.81 8.71 11.83
CA SER A 225 -11.18 7.78 10.89
C SER A 225 -9.77 8.24 10.52
N ILE A 226 -9.09 7.37 9.77
CA ILE A 226 -7.73 7.64 9.27
C ILE A 226 -7.68 8.82 8.29
N MET A 227 -8.78 9.10 7.57
CA MET A 227 -8.89 10.25 6.65
C MET A 227 -8.90 11.60 7.36
N GLN A 228 -9.34 11.64 8.61
CA GLN A 228 -9.58 12.91 9.29
C GLN A 228 -8.30 13.43 9.90
N TYR A 229 -7.36 13.97 9.13
CA TYR A 229 -6.06 14.41 9.66
C TYR A 229 -6.12 15.55 10.67
N ALA A 230 -7.14 16.41 10.58
CA ALA A 230 -7.26 17.58 11.43
C ALA A 230 -7.69 17.22 12.86
N ASP A 231 -7.19 17.97 13.82
CA ASP A 231 -7.61 17.91 15.23
C ASP A 231 -8.89 18.72 15.47
N ASP A 232 -9.85 18.60 14.56
CA ASP A 232 -11.12 19.28 14.67
C ASP A 232 -12.19 18.31 15.18
N ILE A 233 -12.43 18.35 16.48
CA ILE A 233 -13.46 17.53 17.13
C ILE A 233 -14.88 17.88 16.67
N SER A 234 -15.11 19.01 15.99
CA SER A 234 -16.42 19.36 15.43
C SER A 234 -16.77 18.56 14.17
N ALA A 235 -15.75 18.03 13.50
CA ALA A 235 -15.92 17.13 12.35
C ALA A 235 -16.08 15.66 12.76
N MET A 236 -15.92 15.33 14.05
CA MET A 236 -15.96 13.97 14.58
C MET A 236 -17.33 13.65 15.21
N GLU A 237 -17.69 12.36 15.26
CA GLU A 237 -18.93 11.94 15.90
C GLU A 237 -18.74 11.75 17.40
N LYS A 238 -19.48 12.50 18.22
CA LYS A 238 -19.39 12.35 19.68
C LYS A 238 -20.19 11.13 20.14
N LEU A 239 -19.49 10.11 20.67
CA LEU A 239 -20.12 8.89 21.17
C LEU A 239 -20.63 9.04 22.60
N VAL A 240 -19.85 9.68 23.47
CA VAL A 240 -20.13 9.75 24.90
C VAL A 240 -19.40 10.92 25.53
N GLU A 241 -20.00 11.50 26.58
CA GLU A 241 -19.43 12.57 27.38
C GLU A 241 -19.78 12.34 28.86
N ILE A 242 -18.77 12.25 29.72
CA ILE A 242 -18.90 11.97 31.16
C ILE A 242 -18.20 13.05 32.00
N PRO A 243 -18.54 13.22 33.28
CA PRO A 243 -17.79 14.08 34.20
C PRO A 243 -16.32 13.66 34.30
N ILE A 244 -15.41 14.64 34.39
CA ILE A 244 -13.98 14.37 34.52
C ILE A 244 -13.66 13.64 35.83
N THR A 245 -12.80 12.63 35.73
CA THR A 245 -12.19 11.93 36.87
C THR A 245 -10.72 11.69 36.55
N GLN A 246 -9.87 11.61 37.58
CA GLN A 246 -8.42 11.38 37.37
C GLN A 246 -8.16 10.01 36.73
N SER A 247 -9.00 9.03 37.00
CA SER A 247 -9.04 7.73 36.31
C SER A 247 -10.48 7.44 35.94
N PHE A 248 -10.70 7.03 34.69
CA PHE A 248 -12.03 6.81 34.15
C PHE A 248 -12.15 5.45 33.48
N GLU A 249 -13.36 4.91 33.53
CA GLU A 249 -13.78 3.74 32.78
C GLU A 249 -15.14 4.06 32.15
N ILE A 250 -15.19 4.08 30.83
CA ILE A 250 -16.40 4.32 30.07
C ILE A 250 -16.87 2.99 29.52
N LYS A 251 -18.11 2.62 29.82
CA LYS A 251 -18.74 1.35 29.42
C LYS A 251 -19.91 1.61 28.49
N ASN A 252 -20.38 0.57 27.82
CA ASN A 252 -21.59 0.57 26.99
C ASN A 252 -21.54 1.52 25.80
N ILE A 253 -20.36 1.82 25.27
CA ILE A 253 -20.25 2.47 23.96
C ILE A 253 -20.68 1.42 22.92
N PRO A 254 -21.62 1.69 22.00
CA PRO A 254 -22.06 0.68 21.04
C PRO A 254 -20.93 0.22 20.12
N LEU A 255 -20.72 -1.10 19.98
CA LEU A 255 -19.75 -1.64 19.01
C LEU A 255 -20.20 -1.40 17.57
N LYS A 256 -21.51 -1.34 17.31
CA LYS A 256 -22.07 -1.21 15.96
C LYS A 256 -22.80 0.10 15.75
N GLU A 257 -22.67 0.65 14.55
CA GLU A 257 -23.59 1.65 14.00
C GLU A 257 -24.42 0.94 12.91
N LYS A 258 -25.70 0.69 13.19
CA LYS A 258 -26.54 -0.19 12.34
C LYS A 258 -25.89 -1.58 12.20
N ASN A 259 -25.56 -2.00 10.98
CA ASN A 259 -24.93 -3.29 10.70
C ASN A 259 -23.40 -3.22 10.67
N ILE A 260 -22.81 -2.01 10.75
CA ILE A 260 -21.37 -1.80 10.63
C ILE A 260 -20.73 -1.80 12.01
N THR A 261 -19.68 -2.58 12.22
CA THR A 261 -18.87 -2.56 13.44
C THR A 261 -17.90 -1.38 13.44
N ARG A 262 -17.55 -0.91 14.64
CA ARG A 262 -16.51 0.10 14.87
C ARG A 262 -15.12 -0.51 14.98
N LEU A 263 -14.92 -1.73 14.47
CA LEU A 263 -13.61 -2.39 14.50
C LEU A 263 -12.59 -1.60 13.67
N SER A 264 -13.00 -1.05 12.52
CA SER A 264 -12.20 -0.15 11.69
C SER A 264 -12.25 1.33 12.08
N SER A 265 -12.90 1.68 13.20
CA SER A 265 -12.96 3.07 13.65
C SER A 265 -11.72 3.45 14.45
N GLN A 266 -11.38 4.73 14.39
CA GLN A 266 -10.46 5.36 15.34
C GLN A 266 -11.26 6.18 16.35
N PHE A 267 -10.68 6.38 17.53
CA PHE A 267 -11.27 7.17 18.59
C PHE A 267 -10.32 8.27 19.03
N GLN A 268 -10.88 9.42 19.39
CA GLN A 268 -10.19 10.53 20.02
C GLN A 268 -10.83 10.84 21.35
N ALA A 269 -10.03 10.74 22.43
CA ALA A 269 -10.43 11.14 23.77
C ALA A 269 -9.97 12.58 24.03
N VAL A 270 -10.86 13.43 24.52
CA VAL A 270 -10.56 14.83 24.86
C VAL A 270 -11.18 15.23 26.20
N LEU A 271 -10.52 16.17 26.88
CA LEU A 271 -11.11 16.96 27.95
C LEU A 271 -11.83 18.16 27.35
N LYS A 272 -12.98 18.57 27.91
CA LYS A 272 -13.74 19.75 27.48
C LYS A 272 -14.12 20.64 28.65
N ASP A 273 -14.14 21.94 28.41
CA ASP A 273 -14.68 22.93 29.35
C ASP A 273 -16.00 23.54 28.85
N ASN A 274 -16.65 24.31 29.72
CA ASN A 274 -17.93 24.96 29.42
C ASN A 274 -17.86 26.03 28.31
N SER A 275 -16.66 26.48 27.92
CA SER A 275 -16.43 27.45 26.86
C SER A 275 -16.20 26.81 25.48
N GLY A 276 -16.16 25.48 25.43
CA GLY A 276 -15.89 24.72 24.20
C GLY A 276 -14.40 24.51 23.92
N ARG A 277 -13.49 24.92 24.83
CA ARG A 277 -12.07 24.56 24.69
C ARG A 277 -11.89 23.09 25.00
N PHE A 278 -10.92 22.47 24.33
CA PHE A 278 -10.58 21.07 24.57
C PHE A 278 -9.06 20.84 24.66
N ALA A 279 -8.69 19.71 25.25
CA ALA A 279 -7.33 19.18 25.25
C ALA A 279 -7.36 17.68 24.97
N LYS A 280 -6.48 17.17 24.11
CA LYS A 280 -6.40 15.73 23.82
C LYS A 280 -5.91 14.97 25.04
N ILE A 281 -6.57 13.85 25.36
CA ILE A 281 -6.14 12.94 26.43
C ILE A 281 -5.01 12.04 25.95
N SER A 282 -5.02 11.63 24.68
CA SER A 282 -4.04 10.71 24.09
C SER A 282 -3.94 10.94 22.57
N PRO A 283 -2.97 10.31 21.89
CA PRO A 283 -3.09 10.02 20.47
C PRO A 283 -4.40 9.27 20.16
N ARG A 284 -4.77 9.21 18.88
CA ARG A 284 -5.88 8.36 18.45
C ARG A 284 -5.59 6.90 18.76
N PHE A 285 -6.64 6.17 19.07
CA PHE A 285 -6.58 4.77 19.44
C PHE A 285 -7.74 4.00 18.80
N SER A 286 -7.66 2.68 18.82
CA SER A 286 -8.68 1.79 18.25
C SER A 286 -8.89 0.59 19.18
N ILE A 287 -9.90 -0.24 18.89
CA ILE A 287 -10.17 -1.47 19.65
C ILE A 287 -8.95 -2.40 19.56
N GLU A 288 -8.44 -2.88 20.68
CA GLU A 288 -7.21 -3.68 20.77
C GLU A 288 -7.46 -5.16 20.50
N ASN A 289 -8.57 -5.71 21.00
CA ASN A 289 -8.89 -7.14 20.95
C ASN A 289 -9.68 -7.54 19.69
N TRP A 290 -9.27 -7.02 18.53
CA TRP A 290 -9.97 -7.30 17.27
C TRP A 290 -9.97 -8.79 16.89
N ARG A 291 -8.96 -9.55 17.34
CA ARG A 291 -8.86 -11.00 17.11
C ARG A 291 -9.95 -11.81 17.82
N ASP A 292 -10.68 -11.21 18.75
CA ASP A 292 -11.85 -11.85 19.37
C ASP A 292 -13.05 -11.93 18.39
N PHE A 293 -12.99 -11.19 17.28
CA PHE A 293 -14.07 -11.09 16.29
C PHE A 293 -13.75 -11.82 14.98
N GLU A 294 -12.46 -11.98 14.67
CA GLU A 294 -12.05 -12.62 13.43
C GLU A 294 -10.79 -13.48 13.54
N ASP A 295 -10.90 -14.67 12.97
CA ASP A 295 -9.83 -15.65 12.88
C ASP A 295 -9.05 -15.54 11.57
N ASN A 296 -7.78 -15.97 11.62
CA ASN A 296 -6.98 -16.26 10.44
C ASN A 296 -7.24 -17.72 9.97
N PRO A 297 -8.03 -17.93 8.88
CA PRO A 297 -8.35 -19.28 8.37
C PRO A 297 -7.14 -19.98 7.74
N TYR A 298 -6.06 -19.23 7.52
CA TYR A 298 -4.82 -19.71 6.92
C TYR A 298 -3.67 -19.81 7.92
N SER A 299 -3.97 -19.69 9.21
CA SER A 299 -2.97 -19.77 10.28
C SER A 299 -2.12 -21.03 10.19
N PHE A 300 -0.85 -20.87 10.55
CA PHE A 300 0.15 -21.92 10.62
C PHE A 300 1.16 -21.57 11.71
N ASP A 301 1.76 -22.60 12.29
CA ASP A 301 2.78 -22.48 13.32
C ASP A 301 4.18 -22.48 12.70
N LEU A 302 5.08 -21.76 13.35
CA LEU A 302 6.51 -21.78 13.09
C LEU A 302 7.23 -22.39 14.29
N PRO A 303 8.46 -22.91 14.13
CA PRO A 303 9.28 -23.33 15.26
C PRO A 303 9.53 -22.20 16.28
N ASP A 304 9.74 -22.56 17.54
CA ASP A 304 9.95 -21.59 18.65
C ASP A 304 11.28 -20.82 18.59
N LEU A 305 12.13 -21.07 17.58
CA LEU A 305 13.39 -20.36 17.40
C LEU A 305 13.11 -18.87 17.24
N ARG A 306 13.73 -18.04 18.08
CA ARG A 306 13.59 -16.59 18.05
C ARG A 306 14.96 -15.96 18.12
N VAL A 307 15.30 -15.14 17.12
CA VAL A 307 16.59 -14.43 17.06
C VAL A 307 16.36 -12.95 16.82
N ASP A 308 17.22 -12.11 17.41
CA ASP A 308 17.21 -10.68 17.20
C ASP A 308 18.30 -10.28 16.20
N VAL A 309 17.96 -9.42 15.23
CA VAL A 309 18.88 -8.96 14.16
C VAL A 309 20.13 -8.26 14.70
N VAL A 310 20.09 -7.73 15.92
CA VAL A 310 21.24 -7.11 16.59
C VAL A 310 22.34 -8.14 16.87
N SER A 311 21.96 -9.38 17.13
CA SER A 311 22.91 -10.50 17.29
C SER A 311 23.65 -10.82 15.99
N TYR A 312 23.13 -10.34 14.86
CA TYR A 312 23.71 -10.48 13.53
C TYR A 312 24.47 -9.23 13.06
N GLY A 313 24.54 -8.19 13.89
CA GLY A 313 25.31 -6.98 13.65
C GLY A 313 24.49 -5.74 13.32
N ALA A 314 23.15 -5.86 13.24
CA ALA A 314 22.29 -4.71 13.00
C ALA A 314 22.44 -3.67 14.11
N LYS A 315 22.58 -2.40 13.74
CA LYS A 315 22.75 -1.28 14.67
C LYS A 315 21.42 -0.72 15.11
N GLY A 316 20.49 -0.51 14.17
CA GLY A 316 19.23 0.16 14.45
C GLY A 316 19.44 1.62 14.88
N ASP A 317 20.49 2.28 14.39
CA ASP A 317 20.92 3.63 14.77
C ASP A 317 20.37 4.74 13.87
N GLY A 318 19.57 4.38 12.86
CA GLY A 318 18.93 5.30 11.93
C GLY A 318 19.81 5.82 10.79
N PHE A 319 21.05 5.33 10.63
CA PHE A 319 21.91 5.72 9.51
C PHE A 319 22.82 4.61 8.98
N THR A 320 23.11 3.56 9.76
CA THR A 320 23.85 2.38 9.29
C THR A 320 22.96 1.49 8.43
N ASP A 321 23.44 1.07 7.26
CA ASP A 321 22.78 0.04 6.45
C ASP A 321 22.80 -1.33 7.19
N ASP A 322 21.62 -1.74 7.64
CA ASP A 322 21.36 -2.97 8.39
C ASP A 322 20.92 -4.14 7.47
N THR A 323 20.86 -3.93 6.15
CA THR A 323 20.33 -4.91 5.16
C THR A 323 21.00 -6.28 5.31
N ASP A 324 22.33 -6.33 5.33
CA ASP A 324 23.09 -7.59 5.41
C ASP A 324 22.90 -8.31 6.74
N ALA A 325 22.80 -7.57 7.85
CA ALA A 325 22.59 -8.15 9.17
C ALA A 325 21.19 -8.77 9.28
N ILE A 326 20.17 -8.08 8.77
CA ILE A 326 18.79 -8.59 8.73
C ILE A 326 18.71 -9.83 7.82
N GLN A 327 19.29 -9.76 6.61
CA GLN A 327 19.29 -10.89 5.69
C GLN A 327 19.97 -12.12 6.28
N LYS A 328 21.11 -11.93 6.97
CA LYS A 328 21.83 -13.02 7.63
C LYS A 328 20.98 -13.69 8.72
N ALA A 329 20.22 -12.92 9.50
CA ALA A 329 19.32 -13.47 10.52
C ALA A 329 18.20 -14.31 9.88
N ILE A 330 17.61 -13.83 8.77
CA ILE A 330 16.58 -14.55 8.00
C ILE A 330 17.11 -15.85 7.42
N ASP A 331 18.27 -15.80 6.77
CA ASP A 331 18.87 -16.98 6.15
C ASP A 331 19.24 -18.03 7.21
N ASP A 332 19.78 -17.61 8.36
CA ASP A 332 20.13 -18.51 9.46
C ASP A 332 18.89 -19.19 10.06
N VAL A 333 17.86 -18.42 10.43
CA VAL A 333 16.60 -18.97 10.99
C VAL A 333 15.94 -19.95 10.03
N SER A 334 15.88 -19.62 8.74
CA SER A 334 15.32 -20.52 7.74
C SER A 334 16.14 -21.81 7.59
N SER A 335 17.48 -21.70 7.63
CA SER A 335 18.38 -22.87 7.56
C SER A 335 18.21 -23.83 8.74
N GLN A 336 17.78 -23.32 9.89
CA GLN A 336 17.47 -24.10 11.09
C GLN A 336 16.03 -24.67 11.11
N GLY A 337 15.28 -24.49 10.03
CA GLY A 337 13.93 -25.03 9.85
C GLY A 337 12.81 -24.00 10.01
N GLY A 338 13.13 -22.78 10.46
CA GLY A 338 12.18 -21.68 10.62
C GLY A 338 12.11 -21.12 12.02
N GLY A 339 11.40 -20.01 12.17
CA GLY A 339 11.24 -19.29 13.43
C GLY A 339 11.01 -17.80 13.21
N GLN A 340 11.21 -17.03 14.27
CA GLN A 340 10.99 -15.58 14.31
C GLN A 340 12.32 -14.81 14.26
N VAL A 341 12.43 -13.88 13.31
CA VAL A 341 13.49 -12.88 13.21
C VAL A 341 12.94 -11.55 13.70
N VAL A 342 13.53 -11.00 14.76
CA VAL A 342 13.00 -9.84 15.48
C VAL A 342 13.82 -8.61 15.19
N LEU A 343 13.14 -7.55 14.74
CA LEU A 343 13.64 -6.17 14.79
C LEU A 343 13.17 -5.59 16.12
N SER A 344 14.07 -5.50 17.10
CA SER A 344 13.71 -4.97 18.42
C SER A 344 13.49 -3.47 18.39
N GLY A 345 12.46 -3.00 19.10
CA GLY A 345 12.14 -1.58 19.25
C GLY A 345 12.61 -1.00 20.57
N ASP A 346 12.39 0.30 20.76
CA ASP A 346 12.54 1.00 22.03
C ASP A 346 11.39 1.99 22.30
N ASP A 347 11.33 2.52 23.52
CA ASP A 347 10.29 3.46 23.96
C ASP A 347 10.63 4.93 23.61
N SER A 348 11.65 5.17 22.78
CA SER A 348 12.00 6.53 22.39
C SER A 348 10.92 7.10 21.45
N PHE A 349 10.79 8.43 21.42
CA PHE A 349 9.82 9.10 20.56
C PHE A 349 10.01 8.78 19.06
N TYR A 350 11.24 8.47 18.65
CA TYR A 350 11.60 8.21 17.26
C TYR A 350 11.69 6.72 16.91
N GLY A 351 11.64 5.85 17.92
CA GLY A 351 11.86 4.42 17.83
C GLY A 351 13.29 4.04 17.43
N ARG A 352 13.57 2.74 17.47
CA ARG A 352 14.81 2.15 16.96
C ARG A 352 14.72 1.94 15.45
N ARG A 353 15.66 2.50 14.68
CA ARG A 353 15.54 2.59 13.21
C ARG A 353 16.57 1.73 12.49
N TYR A 354 16.10 0.70 11.81
CA TYR A 354 16.92 -0.16 10.97
C TYR A 354 16.84 0.34 9.53
N VAL A 355 17.93 0.90 9.01
CA VAL A 355 17.96 1.36 7.62
C VAL A 355 18.23 0.15 6.74
N ALA A 356 17.42 -0.07 5.71
CA ALA A 356 17.59 -1.22 4.82
C ALA A 356 17.16 -0.92 3.38
N THR A 357 17.68 -1.72 2.46
CA THR A 357 17.17 -1.84 1.08
C THR A 357 16.41 -3.16 0.94
N ASN A 358 16.64 -3.93 -0.11
CA ASN A 358 15.91 -5.17 -0.38
C ASN A 358 16.28 -6.29 0.62
N ILE A 359 15.27 -6.77 1.35
CA ILE A 359 15.32 -7.93 2.24
C ILE A 359 14.50 -9.06 1.62
N GLN A 360 15.14 -10.20 1.40
CA GLN A 360 14.52 -11.39 0.80
C GLN A 360 14.11 -12.38 1.89
N LEU A 361 12.79 -12.55 2.06
CA LEU A 361 12.22 -13.57 2.94
C LEU A 361 12.56 -14.98 2.46
N ARG A 362 12.58 -15.91 3.43
CA ARG A 362 12.85 -17.34 3.24
C ARG A 362 11.70 -18.17 3.83
N ASN A 363 11.71 -19.47 3.55
CA ASN A 363 10.68 -20.38 4.05
C ASN A 363 10.65 -20.40 5.58
N ASN A 364 9.43 -20.51 6.13
CA ASN A 364 9.19 -20.70 7.57
C ASN A 364 9.73 -19.56 8.45
N VAL A 365 9.70 -18.31 7.97
CA VAL A 365 10.19 -17.13 8.71
C VAL A 365 9.06 -16.18 9.04
N ASP A 366 9.02 -15.72 10.30
CA ASP A 366 8.29 -14.53 10.73
C ASP A 366 9.28 -13.37 10.89
N LEU A 367 9.18 -12.36 10.03
CA LEU A 367 9.86 -11.08 10.21
C LEU A 367 9.03 -10.23 11.16
N HIS A 368 9.39 -10.26 12.43
CA HIS A 368 8.66 -9.58 13.51
C HIS A 368 9.24 -8.19 13.78
N ILE A 369 8.51 -7.15 13.38
CA ILE A 369 8.83 -5.74 13.60
C ILE A 369 8.18 -5.33 14.92
N GLN A 370 8.95 -5.34 16.00
CA GLN A 370 8.42 -5.09 17.34
C GLN A 370 7.89 -3.66 17.48
N GLN A 371 6.96 -3.43 18.42
CA GLN A 371 6.58 -2.08 18.85
C GLN A 371 7.82 -1.23 19.13
N GLY A 372 7.85 -0.01 18.61
CA GLY A 372 8.99 0.90 18.74
C GLY A 372 10.13 0.66 17.72
N ALA A 373 10.06 -0.40 16.90
CA ALA A 373 10.99 -0.61 15.79
C ALA A 373 10.47 0.06 14.50
N VAL A 374 11.39 0.58 13.70
CA VAL A 374 11.12 1.15 12.39
C VAL A 374 12.07 0.49 11.39
N LEU A 375 11.53 -0.28 10.46
CA LEU A 375 12.25 -0.69 9.26
C LEU A 375 12.15 0.47 8.25
N TRP A 376 13.28 1.12 7.96
CA TRP A 376 13.32 2.36 7.21
C TRP A 376 14.03 2.16 5.87
N GLN A 377 13.35 2.45 4.76
CA GLN A 377 13.96 2.45 3.45
C GLN A 377 15.20 3.36 3.40
N SER A 378 16.32 2.84 2.92
CA SER A 378 17.50 3.67 2.67
C SER A 378 17.26 4.69 1.57
N GLN A 379 17.67 5.94 1.85
CA GLN A 379 17.69 7.04 0.91
C GLN A 379 19.03 7.15 0.15
N ASN A 380 20.01 6.30 0.49
CA ASN A 380 21.34 6.32 -0.10
C ASN A 380 21.44 5.29 -1.23
N GLU A 381 21.77 5.74 -2.44
CA GLU A 381 21.92 4.85 -3.61
C GLU A 381 22.96 3.75 -3.36
N SER A 382 24.04 4.07 -2.64
CA SER A 382 25.14 3.12 -2.40
C SER A 382 24.78 1.94 -1.49
N ASP A 383 23.66 1.99 -0.79
CA ASP A 383 23.16 0.87 0.03
C ASP A 383 22.43 -0.18 -0.84
N TYR A 384 22.08 0.14 -2.09
CA TYR A 384 21.43 -0.79 -3.01
C TYR A 384 22.47 -1.65 -3.73
N LYS A 385 22.31 -2.97 -3.69
CA LYS A 385 23.21 -3.94 -4.36
C LYS A 385 23.06 -3.97 -5.89
N TYR A 386 22.11 -3.22 -6.42
CA TYR A 386 21.87 -2.99 -7.82
C TYR A 386 21.71 -1.48 -8.02
N ARG A 387 21.84 -0.99 -9.26
CA ARG A 387 21.60 0.43 -9.55
C ARG A 387 20.10 0.71 -9.54
N PRO A 388 19.56 1.46 -8.57
CA PRO A 388 18.14 1.78 -8.56
C PRO A 388 17.81 2.85 -9.59
N GLU A 389 16.57 2.86 -10.05
CA GLU A 389 16.02 3.93 -10.88
C GLU A 389 15.26 4.94 -10.01
N TYR A 390 15.39 6.21 -10.38
CA TYR A 390 14.78 7.34 -9.68
C TYR A 390 13.45 7.76 -10.30
N GLY A 391 12.59 8.31 -9.45
CA GLY A 391 11.27 8.77 -9.83
C GLY A 391 10.28 7.63 -10.07
N HIS A 392 9.08 8.04 -10.48
CA HIS A 392 7.92 7.17 -10.54
C HIS A 392 7.94 6.19 -11.71
N ASP A 393 8.14 6.69 -12.93
CA ASP A 393 8.04 5.92 -14.17
C ASP A 393 9.39 5.78 -14.87
N ASN A 394 9.61 4.61 -15.45
CA ASN A 394 10.67 4.34 -16.38
C ASN A 394 10.29 4.84 -17.78
N GLU A 395 10.53 6.12 -18.07
CA GLU A 395 10.18 6.69 -19.38
C GLU A 395 10.97 6.07 -20.54
N ALA A 396 12.19 5.58 -20.28
CA ALA A 396 13.02 4.94 -21.28
C ALA A 396 12.42 3.63 -21.82
N SER A 397 11.50 3.00 -21.06
CA SER A 397 10.78 1.81 -21.49
C SER A 397 9.77 2.08 -22.62
N GLY A 398 9.27 3.32 -22.73
CA GLY A 398 8.17 3.68 -23.62
C GLY A 398 6.81 3.06 -23.23
N LEU A 399 6.72 2.40 -22.07
CA LEU A 399 5.50 1.77 -21.57
C LEU A 399 4.62 2.76 -20.83
N LEU A 400 3.31 2.69 -21.06
CA LEU A 400 2.33 3.33 -20.20
C LEU A 400 2.37 2.66 -18.82
N TRP A 401 2.38 3.46 -17.75
CA TRP A 401 2.48 2.98 -16.38
C TRP A 401 3.68 2.05 -16.11
N GLY A 402 4.82 2.30 -16.77
CA GLY A 402 6.08 1.60 -16.53
C GLY A 402 6.70 1.95 -15.17
N HIS A 403 6.02 1.66 -14.08
CA HIS A 403 6.41 2.10 -12.73
C HIS A 403 7.73 1.46 -12.29
N ASN A 404 8.69 2.28 -11.87
CA ASN A 404 10.03 1.81 -11.47
C ASN A 404 9.97 0.79 -10.33
N SER A 405 9.02 0.93 -9.40
CA SER A 405 8.80 0.01 -8.27
C SER A 405 8.41 -1.42 -8.68
N LEU A 406 7.88 -1.62 -9.89
CA LEU A 406 7.53 -2.92 -10.43
C LEU A 406 8.58 -3.46 -11.40
N MET A 407 9.29 -2.57 -12.10
CA MET A 407 10.14 -2.92 -13.24
C MET A 407 11.65 -2.87 -12.97
N ALA A 408 12.08 -1.91 -12.15
CA ALA A 408 13.48 -1.49 -12.07
C ALA A 408 14.03 -1.49 -10.64
N ASN A 409 13.15 -1.44 -9.64
CA ASN A 409 13.51 -1.47 -8.23
C ASN A 409 12.90 -2.68 -7.51
N LEU A 410 13.67 -3.26 -6.60
CA LEU A 410 13.24 -4.38 -5.77
C LEU A 410 12.41 -3.87 -4.57
N PRO A 411 11.40 -4.65 -4.11
CA PRO A 411 10.66 -4.33 -2.89
C PRO A 411 11.57 -4.24 -1.66
N LEU A 412 11.15 -3.50 -0.63
CA LEU A 412 11.85 -3.46 0.65
C LEU A 412 11.81 -4.83 1.33
N ILE A 413 10.63 -5.41 1.48
CA ILE A 413 10.45 -6.80 1.91
C ILE A 413 9.94 -7.59 0.71
N GLN A 414 10.77 -8.51 0.23
CA GLN A 414 10.51 -9.33 -0.93
C GLN A 414 10.32 -10.81 -0.56
N ALA A 415 9.39 -11.48 -1.22
CA ALA A 415 9.32 -12.94 -1.23
C ALA A 415 9.27 -13.45 -2.67
N ASP A 416 9.95 -14.56 -2.95
CA ASP A 416 9.89 -15.26 -4.23
C ASP A 416 9.77 -16.77 -3.98
N SER A 417 8.62 -17.33 -4.33
CA SER A 417 8.38 -18.78 -4.34
C SER A 417 8.64 -19.46 -2.98
N VAL A 418 8.32 -18.77 -1.89
CA VAL A 418 8.48 -19.24 -0.50
C VAL A 418 7.16 -19.63 0.14
N LYS A 419 7.22 -20.39 1.24
CA LYS A 419 6.05 -20.81 2.01
C LYS A 419 6.19 -20.52 3.50
N ASN A 420 5.06 -20.38 4.17
CA ASN A 420 4.95 -20.18 5.61
C ASN A 420 5.71 -18.93 6.05
N VAL A 421 5.32 -17.77 5.50
CA VAL A 421 5.98 -16.49 5.79
C VAL A 421 5.05 -15.58 6.56
N LYS A 422 5.61 -14.90 7.57
CA LYS A 422 4.88 -13.89 8.33
C LYS A 422 5.64 -12.57 8.36
N ILE A 423 4.90 -11.46 8.36
CA ILE A 423 5.38 -10.11 8.61
C ILE A 423 4.48 -9.55 9.71
N THR A 424 4.97 -9.52 10.95
CA THR A 424 4.12 -9.28 12.13
C THR A 424 4.69 -8.22 13.06
N GLY A 425 3.87 -7.76 14.00
CA GLY A 425 4.29 -6.89 15.09
C GLY A 425 3.84 -5.44 14.91
N GLN A 426 3.92 -4.66 15.99
CA GLN A 426 3.34 -3.31 16.07
C GLN A 426 4.32 -2.20 15.65
N GLY A 427 5.41 -2.58 14.97
CA GLY A 427 6.39 -1.65 14.44
C GLY A 427 5.99 -1.04 13.11
N LYS A 428 6.87 -0.20 12.57
CA LYS A 428 6.61 0.57 11.35
C LYS A 428 7.50 0.13 10.20
N ILE A 429 6.94 0.07 9.01
CA ILE A 429 7.65 0.04 7.74
C ILE A 429 7.56 1.46 7.16
N ARG A 430 8.66 2.19 7.22
CA ARG A 430 8.75 3.58 6.77
C ARG A 430 9.50 3.66 5.46
N MET A 431 8.87 4.29 4.47
CA MET A 431 9.50 4.55 3.18
C MET A 431 10.17 5.92 3.15
N SER A 432 10.80 6.27 2.03
CA SER A 432 11.44 7.58 1.85
C SER A 432 10.43 8.71 2.00
N ASP A 433 10.78 9.76 2.76
CA ASP A 433 9.91 10.91 2.92
C ASP A 433 9.72 11.63 1.57
N VAL A 434 8.45 11.90 1.27
CA VAL A 434 7.96 12.43 -0.02
C VAL A 434 7.94 13.96 0.01
N GLU A 435 7.60 14.63 -1.10
CA GLU A 435 7.51 16.11 -1.27
C GLU A 435 8.72 16.88 -1.83
N SER A 436 9.42 16.31 -2.80
CA SER A 436 10.23 17.11 -3.73
C SER A 436 9.45 17.40 -5.01
N HIS A 437 9.78 18.52 -5.67
CA HIS A 437 9.13 18.92 -6.92
C HIS A 437 10.16 19.41 -7.93
N ASN A 438 10.23 18.72 -9.07
CA ASN A 438 11.08 19.10 -10.19
C ASN A 438 10.29 19.96 -11.18
N PRO A 439 10.54 21.28 -11.23
CA PRO A 439 9.79 22.19 -12.10
C PRO A 439 10.06 21.98 -13.60
N SER A 440 11.07 21.18 -13.95
CA SER A 440 11.41 20.87 -15.35
C SER A 440 10.56 19.76 -15.95
N ILE A 441 9.80 19.04 -15.11
CA ILE A 441 8.91 17.93 -15.49
C ILE A 441 7.46 18.39 -15.23
N SER A 442 6.52 17.98 -16.08
CA SER A 442 5.09 18.30 -15.91
C SER A 442 4.31 17.12 -15.32
N GLY A 443 3.13 17.42 -14.75
CA GLY A 443 2.22 16.41 -14.21
C GLY A 443 2.71 15.75 -12.92
N PHE A 444 2.09 14.63 -12.55
CA PHE A 444 2.38 13.92 -11.30
C PHE A 444 3.83 13.43 -11.20
N LYS A 445 4.48 13.18 -12.35
CA LYS A 445 5.88 12.76 -12.47
C LYS A 445 6.89 13.78 -11.96
N SER A 446 6.48 15.05 -11.85
CA SER A 446 7.31 16.12 -11.29
C SER A 446 7.55 15.95 -9.79
N VAL A 447 6.70 15.19 -9.10
CA VAL A 447 6.75 14.97 -7.65
C VAL A 447 7.65 13.78 -7.35
N CYS A 448 8.55 13.91 -6.36
CA CYS A 448 9.49 12.85 -5.95
C CYS A 448 10.45 12.32 -7.03
N SER A 449 10.69 13.06 -8.12
CA SER A 449 11.54 12.56 -9.22
C SER A 449 12.99 12.21 -8.83
N ASP A 450 13.48 12.67 -7.68
CA ASP A 450 14.79 12.39 -7.08
C ASP A 450 14.76 11.29 -6.01
N LYS A 451 13.66 10.55 -5.88
CA LYS A 451 13.53 9.46 -4.90
C LYS A 451 13.55 8.09 -5.58
N VAL A 452 14.09 7.09 -4.89
CA VAL A 452 13.98 5.69 -5.31
C VAL A 452 12.62 5.17 -4.86
N HIS A 453 11.74 4.86 -5.81
CA HIS A 453 10.41 4.34 -5.52
C HIS A 453 10.45 2.82 -5.49
N ILE A 454 10.10 2.22 -4.35
CA ILE A 454 10.03 0.76 -4.16
C ILE A 454 8.72 0.38 -3.47
N VAL A 455 8.29 -0.87 -3.63
CA VAL A 455 7.14 -1.43 -2.89
C VAL A 455 7.58 -1.83 -1.48
N PRO A 456 6.90 -1.41 -0.40
CA PRO A 456 7.21 -1.85 0.97
C PRO A 456 7.16 -3.37 1.13
N ILE A 457 6.11 -4.03 0.63
CA ILE A 457 5.94 -5.50 0.70
C ILE A 457 5.57 -6.03 -0.69
N GLY A 458 6.49 -6.73 -1.35
CA GLY A 458 6.27 -7.35 -2.66
C GLY A 458 6.48 -8.86 -2.59
N LEU A 459 5.41 -9.64 -2.69
CA LEU A 459 5.44 -11.10 -2.59
C LEU A 459 5.06 -11.74 -3.92
N TRP A 460 5.96 -12.56 -4.45
CA TRP A 460 5.77 -13.31 -5.68
C TRP A 460 5.68 -14.81 -5.38
N LYS A 461 4.60 -15.45 -5.82
CA LYS A 461 4.35 -16.90 -5.69
C LYS A 461 4.54 -17.46 -4.26
N ALA A 462 4.21 -16.66 -3.25
CA ALA A 462 4.27 -17.07 -1.85
C ALA A 462 3.01 -17.83 -1.41
N SER A 463 3.14 -18.79 -0.49
CA SER A 463 2.00 -19.54 0.04
C SER A 463 2.00 -19.60 1.56
N ASN A 464 0.80 -19.60 2.18
CA ASN A 464 0.64 -19.46 3.64
C ASN A 464 1.34 -18.18 4.13
N VAL A 465 0.68 -17.05 3.91
CA VAL A 465 1.20 -15.71 4.20
C VAL A 465 0.36 -15.05 5.27
N GLU A 466 1.00 -14.47 6.29
CA GLU A 466 0.36 -13.61 7.29
C GLU A 466 1.06 -12.26 7.34
N VAL A 467 0.32 -11.17 7.11
CA VAL A 467 0.78 -9.80 7.36
C VAL A 467 -0.16 -9.18 8.39
N SER A 468 0.33 -8.91 9.59
CA SER A 468 -0.55 -8.41 10.65
C SER A 468 0.08 -7.46 11.64
N ASP A 469 -0.75 -6.53 12.13
CA ASP A 469 -0.45 -5.58 13.21
C ASP A 469 0.62 -4.51 12.87
N VAL A 470 1.15 -4.50 11.64
CA VAL A 470 2.17 -3.56 11.16
C VAL A 470 1.59 -2.25 10.60
N GLU A 471 2.39 -1.18 10.64
CA GLU A 471 2.06 0.12 10.04
C GLU A 471 2.99 0.44 8.86
N ILE A 472 2.44 0.65 7.67
CA ILE A 472 3.16 1.09 6.46
C ILE A 472 2.93 2.58 6.30
N ILE A 473 4.02 3.36 6.22
CA ILE A 473 3.94 4.81 6.10
C ILE A 473 4.71 5.34 4.90
N ARG A 474 4.09 6.28 4.20
CA ARG A 474 4.70 7.13 3.15
C ARG A 474 5.23 6.39 1.93
N SER A 475 4.55 5.34 1.52
CA SER A 475 4.93 4.68 0.27
C SER A 475 4.99 5.68 -0.88
N GLY A 476 6.10 5.61 -1.64
CA GLY A 476 6.30 6.40 -2.85
C GLY A 476 5.63 5.79 -4.10
N SER A 477 5.03 4.61 -3.93
CA SER A 477 4.36 3.81 -4.96
C SER A 477 3.41 2.81 -4.27
N TYR A 478 3.06 1.68 -4.92
CA TYR A 478 2.27 0.60 -4.33
C TYR A 478 2.74 0.28 -2.90
N ASN A 479 1.82 0.15 -1.95
CA ASN A 479 2.13 -0.22 -0.57
C ASN A 479 2.39 -1.72 -0.43
N THR A 480 1.61 -2.52 -1.16
CA THR A 480 1.81 -3.96 -1.21
C THR A 480 1.51 -4.51 -2.60
N ALA A 481 2.17 -5.62 -2.93
CA ALA A 481 1.92 -6.37 -4.15
C ALA A 481 1.99 -7.87 -3.87
N PHE A 482 0.82 -8.52 -3.84
CA PHE A 482 0.67 -9.96 -3.68
C PHE A 482 0.37 -10.58 -5.04
N TYR A 483 1.39 -11.12 -5.68
CA TYR A 483 1.31 -11.66 -7.03
C TYR A 483 1.50 -13.18 -7.01
N GLY A 484 0.57 -13.93 -7.58
CA GLY A 484 0.58 -15.40 -7.55
C GLY A 484 0.53 -16.03 -6.16
N CYS A 485 0.07 -15.28 -5.16
CA CYS A 485 0.10 -15.72 -3.78
C CYS A 485 -1.11 -16.61 -3.42
N GLU A 486 -0.94 -17.52 -2.48
CA GLU A 486 -2.01 -18.40 -2.02
C GLU A 486 -2.13 -18.39 -0.49
N ARG A 487 -3.37 -18.38 0.03
CA ARG A 487 -3.65 -18.47 1.47
C ARG A 487 -2.99 -17.30 2.21
N VAL A 488 -3.48 -16.09 1.88
CA VAL A 488 -2.97 -14.82 2.39
C VAL A 488 -3.94 -14.26 3.43
N PHE A 489 -3.42 -13.90 4.59
CA PHE A 489 -4.15 -13.19 5.64
C PHE A 489 -3.51 -11.82 5.87
N VAL A 490 -4.32 -10.76 5.77
CA VAL A 490 -3.92 -9.40 6.09
C VAL A 490 -4.82 -8.88 7.21
N GLY A 491 -4.26 -8.66 8.40
CA GLY A 491 -5.04 -8.38 9.61
C GLY A 491 -4.52 -7.18 10.39
N ASN A 492 -5.34 -6.17 10.66
CA ASN A 492 -4.93 -5.00 11.46
C ASN A 492 -3.70 -4.27 10.91
N VAL A 493 -3.64 -4.11 9.59
CA VAL A 493 -2.58 -3.35 8.92
C VAL A 493 -3.03 -1.92 8.70
N LYS A 494 -2.16 -0.96 9.01
CA LYS A 494 -2.40 0.46 8.79
C LYS A 494 -1.52 0.97 7.65
N ILE A 495 -2.11 1.59 6.63
CA ILE A 495 -1.44 2.15 5.46
C ILE A 495 -1.84 3.62 5.37
N HIS A 496 -0.88 4.54 5.44
CA HIS A 496 -1.19 5.97 5.36
C HIS A 496 -0.02 6.85 4.94
N GLU A 497 -0.33 8.12 4.69
CA GLU A 497 0.60 9.15 4.21
C GLU A 497 1.24 8.82 2.84
N ALA A 498 0.60 7.96 2.04
CA ALA A 498 0.98 7.72 0.64
C ALA A 498 0.61 8.95 -0.19
N LYS A 499 1.53 9.93 -0.26
CA LYS A 499 1.29 11.25 -0.88
C LYS A 499 2.15 11.53 -2.12
N CYS A 500 2.97 10.56 -2.52
CA CYS A 500 3.81 10.72 -3.70
C CYS A 500 3.09 10.19 -4.95
N ALA A 501 3.01 11.04 -5.99
CA ALA A 501 2.43 10.70 -7.30
C ALA A 501 1.00 10.09 -7.25
N LEU A 502 0.54 9.39 -8.29
CA LEU A 502 -0.80 8.77 -8.41
C LEU A 502 -0.64 7.26 -8.70
N ASN A 503 -0.09 6.50 -7.75
CA ASN A 503 0.08 5.03 -7.84
C ASN A 503 0.31 4.35 -6.49
N GLY A 504 -0.16 4.96 -5.41
CA GLY A 504 0.05 4.47 -4.06
C GLY A 504 -0.97 3.41 -3.64
N ASP A 505 -1.25 2.42 -4.48
CA ASP A 505 -2.29 1.42 -4.22
C ASP A 505 -2.05 0.74 -2.87
N GLY A 506 -3.12 0.40 -2.14
CA GLY A 506 -3.03 -0.22 -0.83
C GLY A 506 -2.67 -1.71 -0.91
N ILE A 507 -3.69 -2.55 -1.01
CA ILE A 507 -3.56 -4.01 -1.09
C ILE A 507 -3.75 -4.48 -2.53
N SER A 508 -2.66 -4.75 -3.23
CA SER A 508 -2.71 -5.19 -4.63
C SER A 508 -2.68 -6.70 -4.74
N LEU A 509 -3.80 -7.30 -5.18
CA LEU A 509 -3.92 -8.74 -5.43
C LEU A 509 -3.88 -8.99 -6.94
N GLY A 510 -2.83 -9.65 -7.43
CA GLY A 510 -2.59 -9.87 -8.86
C GLY A 510 -2.15 -11.28 -9.21
N PHE A 511 -2.17 -11.61 -10.51
CA PHE A 511 -1.51 -12.78 -11.11
C PHE A 511 -1.82 -14.14 -10.47
N GLY A 512 -3.08 -14.54 -10.34
CA GLY A 512 -3.42 -15.88 -9.81
C GLY A 512 -3.50 -15.95 -8.29
N THR A 513 -3.51 -14.78 -7.63
CA THR A 513 -3.65 -14.69 -6.18
C THR A 513 -5.02 -15.15 -5.72
N ARG A 514 -5.05 -16.05 -4.73
CA ARG A 514 -6.30 -16.72 -4.30
C ARG A 514 -6.30 -17.07 -2.82
N ARG A 515 -7.51 -17.30 -2.28
CA ARG A 515 -7.72 -17.61 -0.85
C ARG A 515 -7.10 -16.50 0.01
N VAL A 516 -7.72 -15.33 -0.04
CA VAL A 516 -7.24 -14.14 0.67
C VAL A 516 -8.31 -13.66 1.65
N LYS A 517 -7.91 -13.32 2.87
CA LYS A 517 -8.78 -12.68 3.84
C LYS A 517 -8.12 -11.40 4.36
N ILE A 518 -8.78 -10.27 4.15
CA ILE A 518 -8.38 -8.93 4.59
C ILE A 518 -9.33 -8.50 5.70
N VAL A 519 -8.78 -8.23 6.88
CA VAL A 519 -9.56 -7.91 8.08
C VAL A 519 -8.99 -6.69 8.77
N ARG A 520 -9.88 -5.75 9.09
CA ARG A 520 -9.56 -4.62 9.96
C ARG A 520 -8.34 -3.81 9.51
N THR A 521 -8.27 -3.51 8.22
CA THR A 521 -7.23 -2.62 7.71
C THR A 521 -7.67 -1.17 7.80
N PHE A 522 -6.71 -0.29 8.01
CA PHE A 522 -6.91 1.17 7.99
C PHE A 522 -6.09 1.72 6.84
N ILE A 523 -6.73 1.92 5.69
CA ILE A 523 -6.07 2.28 4.44
C ILE A 523 -6.43 3.71 4.09
N ASP A 524 -5.40 4.53 3.88
CA ASP A 524 -5.49 5.86 3.30
C ASP A 524 -4.41 6.03 2.24
N THR A 525 -4.82 5.92 0.99
CA THR A 525 -3.95 5.92 -0.20
C THR A 525 -4.30 7.05 -1.13
N ASN A 526 -3.34 7.50 -1.94
CA ASN A 526 -3.58 8.46 -3.01
C ASN A 526 -4.09 7.82 -4.31
N ASP A 527 -4.12 6.48 -4.40
CA ASP A 527 -4.67 5.67 -5.50
C ASP A 527 -5.59 4.57 -4.93
N ASP A 528 -5.84 3.48 -5.66
CA ASP A 528 -6.78 2.41 -5.31
C ASP A 528 -6.50 1.74 -3.95
N GLY A 529 -7.55 1.42 -3.19
CA GLY A 529 -7.44 0.88 -1.83
C GLY A 529 -7.09 -0.62 -1.80
N VAL A 530 -7.99 -1.45 -2.34
CA VAL A 530 -7.76 -2.89 -2.57
C VAL A 530 -8.00 -3.18 -4.05
N VAL A 531 -7.00 -3.77 -4.69
CA VAL A 531 -6.98 -4.01 -6.13
C VAL A 531 -7.12 -5.51 -6.41
N LEU A 532 -8.05 -5.86 -7.29
CA LEU A 532 -8.28 -7.20 -7.81
C LEU A 532 -7.94 -7.20 -9.30
N TRP A 533 -6.75 -7.65 -9.65
CA TRP A 533 -6.20 -7.44 -10.99
C TRP A 533 -5.79 -8.73 -11.69
N THR A 534 -6.19 -8.84 -12.96
CA THR A 534 -5.86 -9.93 -13.89
C THR A 534 -5.27 -9.34 -15.17
N VAL A 535 -4.31 -10.03 -15.77
CA VAL A 535 -3.68 -9.63 -17.04
C VAL A 535 -3.00 -10.83 -17.68
N TYR A 536 -3.24 -11.02 -18.98
CA TYR A 536 -2.67 -12.13 -19.74
C TYR A 536 -1.17 -11.96 -19.99
N LYS A 537 -0.77 -10.74 -20.34
CA LYS A 537 0.62 -10.37 -20.60
C LYS A 537 0.86 -8.95 -20.10
N ASP A 538 1.75 -8.82 -19.13
CA ASP A 538 2.18 -7.52 -18.61
C ASP A 538 3.64 -7.24 -19.02
N PRO A 539 3.92 -6.18 -19.78
CA PRO A 539 5.27 -5.84 -20.22
C PRO A 539 6.17 -5.27 -19.11
N ARG A 540 5.64 -5.02 -17.90
CA ARG A 540 6.38 -4.52 -16.73
C ARG A 540 7.13 -5.62 -15.97
N GLU A 541 6.94 -6.89 -16.34
CA GLU A 541 7.66 -8.00 -15.73
C GLU A 541 9.18 -7.93 -15.90
N GLY A 542 9.90 -8.68 -15.06
CA GLY A 542 11.29 -9.04 -15.35
C GLY A 542 12.32 -8.80 -14.25
N LEU A 543 11.95 -8.15 -13.14
CA LEU A 543 12.87 -7.94 -12.02
C LEU A 543 12.61 -8.89 -10.85
N TRP A 544 11.41 -8.87 -10.27
CA TRP A 544 11.07 -9.67 -9.08
C TRP A 544 9.75 -10.44 -9.21
N TRP A 545 9.00 -10.21 -10.28
CA TRP A 545 7.77 -10.90 -10.64
C TRP A 545 7.69 -11.01 -12.17
N TRP A 546 6.88 -11.96 -12.65
CA TRP A 546 6.64 -12.12 -14.09
C TRP A 546 5.33 -12.81 -14.41
N SER A 547 4.68 -12.38 -15.49
CA SER A 547 3.53 -13.04 -16.09
C SER A 547 4.01 -14.08 -17.10
N LYS A 548 3.28 -15.18 -17.25
CA LYS A 548 3.52 -16.14 -18.33
C LYS A 548 2.20 -16.42 -19.03
N PRO A 549 2.08 -16.03 -20.31
CA PRO A 549 0.90 -16.32 -21.11
C PRO A 549 0.44 -17.78 -20.97
N GLY A 550 -0.82 -17.98 -20.61
CA GLY A 550 -1.46 -19.29 -20.45
C GLY A 550 -1.24 -19.96 -19.09
N GLU A 551 -0.56 -19.34 -18.14
CA GLU A 551 -0.69 -19.69 -16.72
C GLU A 551 -2.10 -19.33 -16.21
N ASN A 552 -2.50 -19.89 -15.06
CA ASN A 552 -3.75 -19.52 -14.42
C ASN A 552 -3.54 -18.25 -13.59
N HIS A 553 -4.10 -17.14 -14.06
CA HIS A 553 -4.04 -15.83 -13.42
C HIS A 553 -5.32 -15.44 -12.68
N CYS A 554 -6.30 -16.35 -12.54
CA CYS A 554 -7.56 -16.07 -11.86
C CYS A 554 -7.36 -15.54 -10.44
N ILE A 555 -8.11 -14.49 -10.09
CA ILE A 555 -8.19 -13.95 -8.74
C ILE A 555 -9.47 -14.45 -8.09
N HIS A 556 -9.34 -15.24 -7.02
CA HIS A 556 -10.54 -15.83 -6.44
C HIS A 556 -10.49 -16.21 -4.96
N ASN A 557 -11.68 -16.36 -4.36
CA ASN A 557 -11.88 -16.62 -2.93
C ASN A 557 -11.24 -15.52 -2.08
N ILE A 558 -11.75 -14.29 -2.25
CA ILE A 558 -11.29 -13.09 -1.55
C ILE A 558 -12.38 -12.62 -0.59
N GLU A 559 -12.00 -12.37 0.64
CA GLU A 559 -12.87 -11.93 1.73
C GLU A 559 -12.31 -10.62 2.31
N ILE A 560 -13.15 -9.57 2.41
CA ILE A 560 -12.75 -8.25 2.90
C ILE A 560 -13.77 -7.80 3.95
N TYR A 561 -13.31 -7.71 5.21
CA TYR A 561 -14.16 -7.42 6.36
C TYR A 561 -13.59 -6.36 7.30
N HIS A 562 -14.49 -5.69 8.02
CA HIS A 562 -14.19 -4.84 9.18
C HIS A 562 -13.18 -3.73 8.90
N SER A 563 -13.06 -3.23 7.68
CA SER A 563 -11.96 -2.36 7.24
C SER A 563 -12.42 -0.94 6.91
N PHE A 564 -11.54 0.03 7.17
CA PHE A 564 -11.69 1.40 6.67
C PHE A 564 -10.76 1.57 5.49
N ILE A 565 -11.31 1.80 4.30
CA ILE A 565 -10.56 1.86 3.05
C ILE A 565 -10.87 3.17 2.35
N HIS A 566 -9.88 4.05 2.30
CA HIS A 566 -9.93 5.32 1.59
C HIS A 566 -8.88 5.40 0.48
N ALA A 567 -9.32 5.83 -0.69
CA ALA A 567 -8.52 5.99 -1.90
C ALA A 567 -8.76 7.39 -2.50
N GLU A 568 -7.90 8.37 -2.19
CA GLU A 568 -8.12 9.81 -2.51
C GLU A 568 -8.41 10.06 -4.00
N ASN A 569 -7.60 9.47 -4.90
CA ASN A 569 -7.78 9.60 -6.35
C ASN A 569 -8.15 8.27 -7.03
N GLY A 570 -8.46 7.24 -6.24
CA GLY A 570 -8.76 5.89 -6.71
C GLY A 570 -10.09 5.36 -6.21
N LYS A 571 -10.24 4.04 -6.26
CA LYS A 571 -11.42 3.29 -5.85
C LYS A 571 -11.09 2.55 -4.57
N ALA A 572 -11.96 2.58 -3.56
CA ALA A 572 -11.70 1.83 -2.33
C ALA A 572 -11.54 0.33 -2.63
N ILE A 573 -12.42 -0.23 -3.47
CA ILE A 573 -12.25 -1.55 -4.08
C ILE A 573 -12.22 -1.39 -5.60
N ALA A 574 -11.10 -1.78 -6.22
CA ALA A 574 -10.89 -1.70 -7.67
C ALA A 574 -10.87 -3.10 -8.31
N PHE A 575 -11.74 -3.30 -9.29
CA PHE A 575 -11.66 -4.43 -10.21
C PHE A 575 -10.84 -4.02 -11.44
N ILE A 576 -9.82 -4.78 -11.79
CA ILE A 576 -8.96 -4.50 -12.95
C ILE A 576 -8.89 -5.75 -13.83
N PRO A 577 -9.83 -5.93 -14.77
CA PRO A 577 -9.97 -7.17 -15.53
C PRO A 577 -9.20 -7.18 -16.86
N TRP A 578 -7.91 -6.80 -16.89
CA TRP A 578 -7.09 -6.64 -18.10
C TRP A 578 -6.62 -7.94 -18.79
N GLY A 579 -7.16 -9.10 -18.44
CA GLY A 579 -6.80 -10.43 -18.96
C GLY A 579 -7.45 -10.87 -20.28
N THR A 580 -8.28 -10.08 -20.93
CA THR A 580 -9.05 -10.47 -22.14
C THR A 580 -8.29 -10.97 -23.33
N SER A 581 -7.05 -10.52 -23.50
CA SER A 581 -6.17 -11.01 -24.56
C SER A 581 -5.79 -12.50 -24.41
N ASP A 582 -6.15 -13.18 -23.30
CA ASP A 582 -5.96 -14.64 -23.17
C ASP A 582 -6.94 -15.40 -24.11
N PRO A 583 -6.44 -16.34 -24.95
CA PRO A 583 -7.29 -17.26 -25.71
C PRO A 583 -8.20 -18.14 -24.84
N ASP A 584 -7.84 -18.41 -23.59
CA ASP A 584 -8.57 -19.22 -22.62
C ASP A 584 -9.05 -18.38 -21.43
N TRP A 585 -10.26 -17.81 -21.57
CA TRP A 585 -10.85 -16.90 -20.57
C TRP A 585 -11.03 -17.53 -19.18
N GLN A 586 -11.00 -18.85 -19.08
CA GLN A 586 -11.11 -19.57 -17.81
C GLN A 586 -9.90 -19.39 -16.89
N LYS A 587 -8.81 -18.81 -17.42
CA LYS A 587 -7.55 -18.56 -16.70
C LYS A 587 -7.38 -17.13 -16.21
N GLU A 588 -8.33 -16.25 -16.53
CA GLU A 588 -8.26 -14.82 -16.19
C GLU A 588 -9.48 -14.37 -15.37
N GLU A 589 -10.27 -15.29 -14.83
CA GLU A 589 -11.50 -14.93 -14.12
C GLU A 589 -11.23 -14.26 -12.76
N ILE A 590 -12.04 -13.25 -12.41
CA ILE A 590 -12.15 -12.71 -11.05
C ILE A 590 -13.44 -13.23 -10.42
N TYR A 591 -13.35 -14.05 -9.36
CA TYR A 591 -14.56 -14.67 -8.81
C TYR A 591 -14.55 -15.06 -7.33
N ASN A 592 -15.74 -15.27 -6.76
CA ASN A 592 -15.93 -15.59 -5.34
C ASN A 592 -15.32 -14.52 -4.43
N ILE A 593 -15.84 -13.30 -4.55
CA ILE A 593 -15.41 -12.13 -3.78
C ILE A 593 -16.52 -11.76 -2.79
N SER A 594 -16.17 -11.61 -1.51
CA SER A 594 -17.11 -11.21 -0.44
C SER A 594 -16.59 -9.94 0.26
N ILE A 595 -17.42 -8.91 0.32
CA ILE A 595 -17.08 -7.59 0.87
C ILE A 595 -18.20 -7.18 1.83
N ALA A 596 -17.93 -7.17 3.13
CA ALA A 596 -18.92 -6.75 4.11
C ALA A 596 -18.32 -6.08 5.34
N ASP A 597 -19.14 -5.30 6.05
CA ASP A 597 -18.75 -4.58 7.26
C ASP A 597 -17.53 -3.68 7.07
N ASN A 598 -17.48 -2.94 5.95
CA ASN A 598 -16.41 -1.98 5.67
C ASN A 598 -16.94 -0.55 5.60
N VAL A 599 -16.05 0.41 5.78
CA VAL A 599 -16.26 1.81 5.40
C VAL A 599 -15.41 2.08 4.16
N LEU A 600 -16.06 2.39 3.04
CA LEU A 600 -15.43 2.51 1.72
C LEU A 600 -15.55 3.95 1.22
N ALA A 601 -14.42 4.55 0.82
CA ALA A 601 -14.35 5.93 0.39
C ALA A 601 -13.30 6.16 -0.70
N GLY A 602 -13.55 7.11 -1.59
CA GLY A 602 -12.59 7.51 -2.64
C GLY A 602 -13.26 8.24 -3.79
N VAL A 603 -12.74 8.12 -5.00
CA VAL A 603 -13.48 8.51 -6.21
C VAL A 603 -14.73 7.65 -6.34
N SER A 604 -14.62 6.35 -6.06
CA SER A 604 -15.74 5.43 -5.88
C SER A 604 -15.50 4.47 -4.71
N SER A 605 -16.57 4.05 -4.06
CA SER A 605 -16.48 3.02 -3.02
C SER A 605 -16.13 1.66 -3.65
N ILE A 606 -16.70 1.39 -4.82
CA ILE A 606 -16.43 0.19 -5.62
C ILE A 606 -16.39 0.63 -7.07
N GLY A 607 -15.39 0.20 -7.82
CA GLY A 607 -15.38 0.44 -9.25
C GLY A 607 -14.45 -0.45 -10.05
N VAL A 608 -14.30 -0.11 -11.33
CA VAL A 608 -13.54 -0.90 -12.31
C VAL A 608 -12.59 -0.04 -13.14
N TRP A 609 -11.44 -0.61 -13.49
CA TRP A 609 -10.52 -0.12 -14.53
C TRP A 609 -10.54 -1.13 -15.69
N PRO A 610 -11.44 -0.98 -16.67
CA PRO A 610 -11.67 -1.99 -17.70
C PRO A 610 -10.55 -2.01 -18.76
N ASP A 611 -10.02 -0.85 -19.14
CA ASP A 611 -9.14 -0.71 -20.30
C ASP A 611 -7.74 -1.26 -20.05
N ASN A 612 -7.33 -2.27 -20.83
CA ASN A 612 -5.98 -2.80 -20.77
C ASN A 612 -4.97 -1.81 -21.42
N PRO A 613 -4.05 -1.22 -20.65
CA PRO A 613 -3.11 -0.20 -21.14
C PRO A 613 -2.04 -0.73 -22.12
N TYR A 614 -1.93 -2.05 -22.31
CA TYR A 614 -0.83 -2.68 -23.05
C TYR A 614 -1.20 -3.22 -24.42
N ASN A 615 -2.49 -3.53 -24.65
CA ASN A 615 -2.91 -4.29 -25.82
C ASN A 615 -3.97 -3.58 -26.68
N GLU A 616 -4.76 -2.66 -26.12
CA GLU A 616 -5.87 -2.01 -26.85
C GLU A 616 -5.83 -0.47 -26.74
N THR A 617 -6.23 0.21 -27.82
CA THR A 617 -6.33 1.69 -27.90
C THR A 617 -7.55 2.05 -28.74
N PRO A 618 -8.34 3.11 -28.41
CA PRO A 618 -8.07 4.15 -27.41
C PRO A 618 -8.32 3.71 -25.95
N PHE A 619 -7.84 4.51 -25.00
CA PHE A 619 -8.09 4.37 -23.56
C PHE A 619 -9.16 5.40 -23.20
N ASP A 620 -10.44 5.03 -23.31
CA ASP A 620 -11.56 5.96 -23.11
C ASP A 620 -12.60 5.49 -22.06
N ASN A 621 -12.38 4.33 -21.44
CA ASN A 621 -13.22 3.67 -20.44
C ASN A 621 -14.67 3.41 -20.91
N GLN A 622 -14.90 3.25 -22.22
CA GLN A 622 -16.24 3.02 -22.80
C GLN A 622 -16.40 1.67 -23.51
N GLU A 623 -15.33 0.89 -23.63
CA GLU A 623 -15.30 -0.45 -24.23
C GLU A 623 -16.21 -1.41 -23.43
N LYS A 624 -17.01 -2.22 -24.14
CA LYS A 624 -18.07 -3.06 -23.53
C LYS A 624 -17.81 -4.56 -23.61
N ASP A 625 -16.64 -4.96 -24.12
CA ASP A 625 -16.30 -6.34 -24.47
C ASP A 625 -14.84 -6.73 -24.24
N ASP A 626 -13.97 -5.83 -23.74
CA ASP A 626 -12.56 -6.11 -23.43
C ASP A 626 -12.29 -6.20 -21.90
N TYR A 627 -13.07 -7.02 -21.18
CA TYR A 627 -12.77 -7.37 -19.77
C TYR A 627 -12.76 -8.88 -19.50
N SER A 628 -11.92 -9.31 -18.57
CA SER A 628 -11.86 -10.67 -18.07
C SER A 628 -13.15 -11.06 -17.35
N PRO A 629 -13.58 -12.34 -17.40
CA PRO A 629 -14.83 -12.76 -16.78
C PRO A 629 -14.87 -12.45 -15.27
N VAL A 630 -15.95 -11.82 -14.82
CA VAL A 630 -16.18 -11.53 -13.40
C VAL A 630 -17.46 -12.22 -12.95
N LYS A 631 -17.41 -13.00 -11.86
CA LYS A 631 -18.59 -13.71 -11.34
C LYS A 631 -18.58 -13.95 -9.84
N ASN A 632 -19.75 -14.26 -9.27
CA ASN A 632 -19.90 -14.65 -7.85
C ASN A 632 -19.36 -13.57 -6.89
N ILE A 633 -19.95 -12.37 -6.97
CA ILE A 633 -19.56 -11.22 -6.17
C ILE A 633 -20.67 -10.94 -5.15
N ARG A 634 -20.32 -10.83 -3.88
CA ARG A 634 -21.23 -10.52 -2.77
C ARG A 634 -20.75 -9.26 -2.04
N ILE A 635 -21.57 -8.22 -2.03
CA ILE A 635 -21.24 -6.93 -1.41
C ILE A 635 -22.42 -6.47 -0.57
N PHE A 636 -22.31 -6.59 0.75
CA PHE A 636 -23.42 -6.32 1.66
C PHE A 636 -22.94 -5.68 2.95
N ASP A 637 -23.81 -4.92 3.60
CA ASP A 637 -23.56 -4.36 4.92
C ASP A 637 -22.25 -3.56 4.97
N ASN A 638 -22.03 -2.68 4.00
CA ASN A 638 -20.93 -1.70 4.04
C ASN A 638 -21.49 -0.28 4.15
N ARG A 639 -20.66 0.64 4.65
CA ARG A 639 -20.89 2.08 4.58
C ARG A 639 -20.16 2.64 3.35
N TYR A 640 -20.93 2.87 2.29
CA TYR A 640 -20.45 3.49 1.04
C TYR A 640 -20.45 5.01 1.18
N LEU A 641 -19.28 5.65 1.15
CA LEU A 641 -19.17 7.11 1.19
C LEU A 641 -19.21 7.74 -0.22
N ASN A 642 -19.02 6.93 -1.26
CA ASN A 642 -19.07 7.31 -2.66
C ASN A 642 -19.85 6.27 -3.49
N GLU A 643 -20.10 6.57 -4.78
CA GLU A 643 -20.85 5.67 -5.67
C GLU A 643 -20.19 4.29 -5.82
N CYS A 644 -21.00 3.28 -6.13
CA CYS A 644 -20.57 1.93 -6.47
C CYS A 644 -20.94 1.66 -7.93
N ASN A 645 -19.95 1.44 -8.80
CA ASN A 645 -20.23 1.30 -10.23
C ASN A 645 -19.16 0.47 -10.94
N ILE A 646 -19.59 -0.67 -11.51
CA ILE A 646 -18.76 -1.49 -12.41
C ILE A 646 -19.43 -1.68 -13.79
N SER A 647 -20.32 -0.78 -14.18
CA SER A 647 -21.17 -0.93 -15.38
C SER A 647 -20.40 -0.91 -16.71
N ALA A 648 -19.12 -0.52 -16.70
CA ALA A 648 -18.23 -0.66 -17.85
C ALA A 648 -17.96 -2.14 -18.20
N ILE A 649 -18.15 -3.06 -17.26
CA ILE A 649 -18.03 -4.51 -17.49
C ILE A 649 -19.37 -5.21 -17.26
N LYS A 650 -19.52 -6.41 -17.81
CA LYS A 650 -20.63 -7.31 -17.44
C LYS A 650 -20.10 -8.44 -16.57
N ALA A 651 -20.89 -8.78 -15.56
CA ALA A 651 -20.52 -9.79 -14.59
C ALA A 651 -21.75 -10.59 -14.21
N THR A 652 -21.56 -11.84 -13.81
CA THR A 652 -22.66 -12.77 -13.48
C THR A 652 -22.67 -13.09 -12.00
N ASN A 653 -23.84 -13.48 -11.46
CA ASN A 653 -23.97 -13.88 -10.06
C ASN A 653 -23.50 -12.78 -9.07
N ILE A 654 -23.84 -11.53 -9.37
CA ILE A 654 -23.65 -10.40 -8.48
C ILE A 654 -24.87 -10.27 -7.56
N MET A 655 -24.59 -10.20 -6.27
CA MET A 655 -25.56 -9.91 -5.21
C MET A 655 -25.02 -8.73 -4.40
N THR A 656 -25.73 -7.59 -4.40
CA THR A 656 -25.30 -6.41 -3.66
C THR A 656 -26.45 -5.60 -3.06
N ASP A 657 -26.13 -4.78 -2.05
CA ASP A 657 -27.02 -3.73 -1.51
C ASP A 657 -26.66 -2.31 -2.00
N CYS A 658 -25.73 -2.19 -2.96
CA CYS A 658 -25.17 -0.92 -3.42
C CYS A 658 -25.57 -0.52 -4.84
N GLY A 659 -26.48 -1.27 -5.47
CA GLY A 659 -27.02 -0.96 -6.80
C GLY A 659 -26.21 -1.50 -7.97
N ILE A 660 -25.11 -2.22 -7.70
CA ILE A 660 -24.41 -2.98 -8.74
C ILE A 660 -25.22 -4.24 -9.08
N ASN A 661 -25.55 -4.40 -10.36
CA ASN A 661 -26.38 -5.48 -10.86
C ASN A 661 -25.56 -6.47 -11.69
N SER A 662 -26.00 -7.73 -11.69
CA SER A 662 -25.53 -8.73 -12.65
C SER A 662 -25.86 -8.33 -14.09
N SER A 663 -25.26 -8.98 -15.07
CA SER A 663 -25.66 -8.88 -16.47
C SER A 663 -27.12 -9.28 -16.64
N ASP A 664 -27.81 -8.66 -17.58
CA ASP A 664 -29.17 -8.99 -18.03
C ASP A 664 -29.20 -10.00 -19.18
N LEU A 665 -28.03 -10.47 -19.61
CA LEU A 665 -27.82 -11.38 -20.74
C LEU A 665 -26.91 -12.52 -20.30
N PHE A 666 -27.09 -13.70 -20.91
CA PHE A 666 -26.11 -14.77 -20.79
C PHE A 666 -24.77 -14.36 -21.40
N LEU A 667 -23.69 -14.51 -20.65
CA LEU A 667 -22.32 -14.33 -21.14
C LEU A 667 -21.74 -15.69 -21.50
N ASN A 668 -21.09 -15.86 -22.65
CA ASN A 668 -20.56 -17.17 -23.07
C ASN A 668 -21.65 -18.29 -23.03
N GLY A 669 -22.88 -17.95 -23.46
CA GLY A 669 -24.04 -18.86 -23.45
C GLY A 669 -23.93 -20.04 -24.42
N ASP A 670 -22.98 -19.97 -25.36
CA ASP A 670 -22.64 -20.99 -26.35
C ASP A 670 -21.41 -21.82 -25.98
N PHE A 671 -20.84 -21.58 -24.79
CA PHE A 671 -19.69 -22.30 -24.23
C PHE A 671 -18.41 -22.26 -25.07
N LYS A 672 -18.28 -21.30 -26.00
CA LYS A 672 -17.06 -21.17 -26.83
C LYS A 672 -15.80 -20.92 -25.99
N HIS A 673 -15.94 -20.22 -24.87
CA HIS A 673 -14.86 -19.90 -23.95
C HIS A 673 -14.89 -20.80 -22.70
N GLY A 674 -15.25 -22.06 -22.89
CA GLY A 674 -15.33 -23.04 -21.80
C GLY A 674 -16.36 -22.62 -20.74
N TYR A 675 -16.01 -22.74 -19.46
CA TYR A 675 -16.88 -22.38 -18.33
C TYR A 675 -16.78 -20.90 -17.89
N ALA A 676 -16.08 -20.03 -18.62
CA ALA A 676 -16.00 -18.61 -18.29
C ALA A 676 -17.40 -18.00 -18.08
N ASN A 677 -17.58 -17.20 -17.02
CA ASN A 677 -18.87 -16.64 -16.55
C ASN A 677 -19.90 -17.65 -16.03
N TRP A 678 -19.65 -18.96 -16.13
CA TRP A 678 -20.57 -19.99 -15.62
C TRP A 678 -20.23 -20.40 -14.20
N SER A 679 -21.27 -20.61 -13.38
CA SER A 679 -21.15 -21.28 -12.09
C SER A 679 -21.49 -22.76 -12.22
N LEU A 680 -20.64 -23.59 -11.63
CA LEU A 680 -20.71 -25.05 -11.67
C LEU A 680 -20.83 -25.56 -10.25
N GLU A 681 -21.87 -26.34 -9.98
CA GLU A 681 -22.07 -26.96 -8.69
C GLU A 681 -22.37 -28.45 -8.82
N GLY A 682 -21.84 -29.24 -7.88
CA GLY A 682 -21.88 -30.69 -7.97
C GLY A 682 -21.09 -31.21 -9.18
N ASP A 683 -21.59 -32.28 -9.78
CA ASP A 683 -20.99 -32.86 -11.00
C ASP A 683 -21.51 -32.08 -12.24
N ALA A 684 -20.84 -30.97 -12.55
CA ALA A 684 -21.08 -30.12 -13.70
C ALA A 684 -19.74 -29.72 -14.33
N LEU A 685 -19.70 -29.60 -15.66
CA LEU A 685 -18.50 -29.22 -16.41
C LEU A 685 -18.87 -28.61 -17.76
N VAL A 686 -17.89 -27.98 -18.41
CA VAL A 686 -17.97 -27.59 -19.82
C VAL A 686 -16.87 -28.33 -20.57
N LEU A 687 -17.21 -28.99 -21.68
CA LEU A 687 -16.26 -29.74 -22.51
C LEU A 687 -16.66 -29.63 -23.98
N ASP A 688 -15.69 -29.28 -24.83
CA ASP A 688 -15.85 -29.16 -26.29
C ASP A 688 -17.05 -28.26 -26.70
N GLY A 689 -17.22 -27.12 -26.03
CA GLY A 689 -18.32 -26.18 -26.32
C GLY A 689 -19.69 -26.69 -25.91
N VAL A 690 -19.77 -27.59 -24.93
CA VAL A 690 -21.02 -28.15 -24.41
C VAL A 690 -21.05 -28.02 -22.90
N GLY A 691 -22.15 -27.51 -22.36
CA GLY A 691 -22.42 -27.46 -20.92
C GLY A 691 -23.07 -28.75 -20.43
N TYR A 692 -22.55 -29.28 -19.32
CA TYR A 692 -22.99 -30.54 -18.71
C TYR A 692 -23.43 -30.34 -17.26
N ALA A 693 -24.52 -31.00 -16.89
CA ALA A 693 -24.94 -31.18 -15.50
C ALA A 693 -25.32 -32.66 -15.28
N TYR A 694 -24.50 -33.38 -14.51
CA TYR A 694 -24.56 -34.82 -14.23
C TYR A 694 -24.94 -35.08 -12.76
N ASN A 695 -26.17 -34.76 -12.37
CA ASN A 695 -26.58 -34.59 -10.95
C ASN A 695 -25.94 -33.36 -10.27
N GLY A 696 -25.38 -32.44 -11.06
CA GLY A 696 -25.04 -31.08 -10.64
C GLY A 696 -25.99 -30.03 -11.21
N ARG A 697 -25.58 -28.76 -11.12
CA ARG A 697 -26.20 -27.61 -11.81
C ARG A 697 -25.15 -26.71 -12.47
N LEU A 698 -25.52 -26.15 -13.60
CA LEU A 698 -24.74 -25.21 -14.40
C LEU A 698 -25.61 -23.98 -14.66
N TYR A 699 -25.22 -22.80 -14.20
CA TYR A 699 -26.08 -21.62 -14.20
C TYR A 699 -25.32 -20.28 -14.24
N GLN A 700 -26.05 -19.23 -14.59
CA GLN A 700 -25.67 -17.84 -14.40
C GLN A 700 -26.76 -17.10 -13.63
N GLY A 701 -26.36 -16.18 -12.77
CA GLY A 701 -27.19 -15.21 -12.07
C GLY A 701 -27.30 -13.97 -12.93
N LEU A 702 -28.49 -13.72 -13.45
CA LEU A 702 -28.77 -12.58 -14.32
C LEU A 702 -29.69 -11.60 -13.59
N TYR A 703 -29.43 -10.30 -13.72
CA TYR A 703 -30.32 -9.28 -13.18
C TYR A 703 -31.43 -9.00 -14.19
N LEU A 704 -32.66 -9.31 -13.82
CA LEU A 704 -33.81 -9.16 -14.69
C LEU A 704 -34.85 -8.26 -14.03
N LYS A 705 -35.42 -7.35 -14.82
CA LYS A 705 -36.56 -6.55 -14.39
C LYS A 705 -37.83 -7.40 -14.39
N ARG A 706 -38.84 -7.00 -13.63
CA ARG A 706 -40.19 -7.56 -13.73
C ARG A 706 -40.65 -7.51 -15.20
N GLY A 707 -41.22 -8.61 -15.68
CA GLY A 707 -41.57 -8.71 -17.09
C GLY A 707 -41.70 -10.13 -17.58
N SER A 708 -41.92 -10.26 -18.88
CA SER A 708 -42.04 -11.54 -19.57
C SER A 708 -40.77 -11.82 -20.37
N TYR A 709 -40.23 -13.02 -20.21
CA TYR A 709 -39.02 -13.47 -20.86
C TYR A 709 -39.23 -14.82 -21.52
N THR A 710 -38.34 -15.12 -22.45
CA THR A 710 -38.29 -16.41 -23.13
C THR A 710 -36.88 -16.99 -23.02
N ILE A 711 -36.77 -18.14 -22.35
CA ILE A 711 -35.53 -18.91 -22.29
C ILE A 711 -35.48 -19.84 -23.51
N THR A 712 -34.40 -19.77 -24.27
CA THR A 712 -34.15 -20.67 -25.40
C THR A 712 -32.96 -21.57 -25.09
N VAL A 713 -33.14 -22.89 -25.20
CA VAL A 713 -32.09 -23.88 -24.94
C VAL A 713 -31.92 -24.83 -26.11
N GLU A 714 -30.71 -24.93 -26.67
CA GLU A 714 -30.34 -26.00 -27.61
C GLU A 714 -29.88 -27.22 -26.83
N ALA A 715 -30.81 -28.14 -26.58
CA ALA A 715 -30.56 -29.33 -25.76
C ALA A 715 -30.01 -30.51 -26.59
N LEU A 716 -28.97 -31.18 -26.06
CA LEU A 716 -28.37 -32.38 -26.64
C LEU A 716 -28.83 -33.67 -25.95
N SER A 717 -29.37 -33.57 -24.73
CA SER A 717 -29.93 -34.68 -23.98
C SER A 717 -31.17 -34.22 -23.19
N SER A 718 -31.71 -35.09 -22.32
CA SER A 718 -32.81 -34.71 -21.42
C SER A 718 -32.28 -34.09 -20.12
N GLY A 719 -32.99 -33.10 -19.61
CA GLY A 719 -32.64 -32.36 -18.40
C GLY A 719 -33.79 -31.49 -17.91
N THR A 720 -33.48 -30.57 -17.00
CA THR A 720 -34.42 -29.58 -16.47
C THR A 720 -33.77 -28.22 -16.55
N VAL A 721 -34.47 -27.24 -17.13
CA VAL A 721 -34.14 -25.82 -16.96
C VAL A 721 -34.73 -25.38 -15.63
N PHE A 722 -33.96 -24.64 -14.84
CA PHE A 722 -34.43 -24.07 -13.59
C PHE A 722 -34.24 -22.55 -13.58
N VAL A 723 -35.13 -21.89 -12.84
CA VAL A 723 -35.01 -20.47 -12.48
C VAL A 723 -35.26 -20.35 -10.99
N GLU A 724 -34.32 -19.74 -10.29
CA GLU A 724 -34.32 -19.57 -8.85
C GLU A 724 -34.00 -18.11 -8.52
N ASN A 725 -34.72 -17.51 -7.58
CA ASN A 725 -34.39 -16.19 -7.07
C ASN A 725 -33.10 -16.29 -6.23
N ALA A 726 -32.08 -15.51 -6.57
CA ALA A 726 -30.77 -15.61 -5.92
C ALA A 726 -30.75 -15.11 -4.47
N ASP A 727 -31.70 -14.24 -4.09
CA ASP A 727 -31.78 -13.66 -2.75
C ASP A 727 -32.66 -14.48 -1.80
N THR A 728 -33.70 -15.15 -2.32
CA THR A 728 -34.69 -15.87 -1.51
C THR A 728 -34.62 -17.40 -1.62
N ASP A 729 -33.79 -17.92 -2.52
CA ASP A 729 -33.73 -19.34 -2.92
C ASP A 729 -35.08 -19.88 -3.44
N GLU A 730 -36.03 -19.00 -3.80
CA GLU A 730 -37.34 -19.40 -4.31
C GLU A 730 -37.21 -19.99 -5.72
N ILE A 731 -37.70 -21.22 -5.90
CA ILE A 731 -37.78 -21.87 -7.21
C ILE A 731 -38.99 -21.35 -7.97
N LEU A 732 -38.74 -20.56 -9.01
CA LEU A 732 -39.77 -19.93 -9.85
C LEU A 732 -40.16 -20.81 -11.03
N LEU A 733 -39.23 -21.62 -11.54
CA LEU A 733 -39.45 -22.47 -12.69
C LEU A 733 -38.63 -23.74 -12.62
N GLU A 734 -39.26 -24.87 -12.93
CA GLU A 734 -38.59 -26.12 -13.30
C GLU A 734 -39.26 -26.71 -14.53
N SER A 735 -38.61 -26.61 -15.68
CA SER A 735 -39.14 -27.12 -16.94
C SER A 735 -38.30 -28.26 -17.47
N LYS A 736 -38.88 -29.47 -17.49
CA LYS A 736 -38.22 -30.65 -18.04
C LYS A 736 -38.18 -30.56 -19.55
N PHE A 737 -37.01 -30.84 -20.11
CA PHE A 737 -36.83 -30.98 -21.54
C PHE A 737 -36.35 -32.39 -21.91
N ARG A 738 -36.78 -32.85 -23.09
CA ARG A 738 -36.32 -34.10 -23.71
C ARG A 738 -35.84 -33.77 -25.11
N ALA A 739 -34.54 -33.88 -25.36
CA ALA A 739 -33.99 -33.61 -26.67
C ALA A 739 -33.40 -34.85 -27.34
N GLY A 740 -33.62 -34.93 -28.66
CA GLY A 740 -32.85 -35.74 -29.60
C GLY A 740 -32.20 -34.80 -30.62
N LYS A 741 -30.86 -34.83 -30.69
CA LYS A 741 -29.99 -34.12 -31.65
C LYS A 741 -30.39 -32.67 -32.01
N GLY A 742 -30.00 -31.70 -31.19
CA GLY A 742 -29.87 -30.28 -31.58
C GLY A 742 -31.17 -29.50 -31.80
N LYS A 743 -32.24 -29.83 -31.08
CA LYS A 743 -33.49 -29.05 -31.13
C LYS A 743 -33.48 -27.92 -30.11
N SER A 744 -33.79 -26.71 -30.55
CA SER A 744 -34.06 -25.57 -29.67
C SER A 744 -35.41 -25.73 -28.98
N ILE A 745 -35.44 -25.43 -27.69
CA ILE A 745 -36.61 -25.52 -26.81
C ILE A 745 -36.81 -24.14 -26.21
N THR A 746 -38.05 -23.68 -26.25
CA THR A 746 -38.45 -22.34 -25.81
C THR A 746 -39.33 -22.46 -24.58
N ILE A 747 -38.98 -21.75 -23.51
CA ILE A 747 -39.65 -21.84 -22.21
C ILE A 747 -40.01 -20.42 -21.76
N PRO A 748 -41.31 -20.12 -21.57
CA PRO A 748 -41.73 -18.81 -21.06
C PRO A 748 -41.38 -18.65 -19.58
N LEU A 749 -40.97 -17.45 -19.19
CA LEU A 749 -40.66 -17.06 -17.82
C LEU A 749 -41.35 -15.73 -17.53
N ASN A 750 -42.11 -15.64 -16.44
CA ASN A 750 -42.72 -14.40 -15.98
C ASN A 750 -42.15 -14.06 -14.60
N LEU A 751 -41.62 -12.86 -14.45
CA LEU A 751 -41.00 -12.40 -13.22
C LEU A 751 -41.86 -11.33 -12.56
N ALA A 752 -42.18 -11.54 -11.28
CA ALA A 752 -43.02 -10.63 -10.50
C ALA A 752 -42.25 -9.44 -9.93
N THR A 753 -40.93 -9.57 -9.77
CA THR A 753 -40.06 -8.56 -9.14
C THR A 753 -38.78 -8.38 -9.95
N ASP A 754 -38.13 -7.24 -9.77
CA ASP A 754 -36.77 -7.01 -10.25
C ASP A 754 -35.82 -7.75 -9.31
N GLY A 755 -34.76 -8.37 -9.84
CA GLY A 755 -33.77 -9.04 -9.01
C GLY A 755 -32.79 -9.89 -9.80
N THR A 756 -31.85 -10.51 -9.08
CA THR A 756 -30.92 -11.49 -9.66
C THR A 756 -31.54 -12.88 -9.60
N TYR A 757 -31.54 -13.59 -10.74
CA TYR A 757 -32.10 -14.93 -10.87
C TYR A 757 -31.06 -15.91 -11.38
N PHE A 758 -30.86 -17.02 -10.68
CA PHE A 758 -30.06 -18.13 -11.16
C PHE A 758 -30.85 -18.90 -12.23
N ILE A 759 -30.37 -18.82 -13.46
CA ILE A 759 -30.97 -19.47 -14.63
C ILE A 759 -29.95 -20.44 -15.20
N GLY A 760 -30.37 -21.69 -15.36
CA GLY A 760 -29.46 -22.72 -15.83
C GLY A 760 -30.12 -24.07 -16.03
N ILE A 761 -29.29 -25.11 -16.07
CA ILE A 761 -29.72 -26.49 -16.23
C ILE A 761 -29.28 -27.38 -15.06
N LYS A 762 -30.11 -28.38 -14.77
CA LYS A 762 -29.83 -29.47 -13.84
C LYS A 762 -30.41 -30.79 -14.32
N GLY A 763 -29.96 -31.90 -13.76
CA GLY A 763 -30.53 -33.22 -14.02
C GLY A 763 -29.49 -34.33 -14.09
N LYS A 764 -29.91 -35.59 -14.28
CA LYS A 764 -29.00 -36.75 -14.21
C LYS A 764 -27.91 -36.78 -15.28
N ARG A 765 -28.21 -36.26 -16.49
CA ARG A 765 -27.31 -36.25 -17.66
C ARG A 765 -27.65 -35.09 -18.61
N ALA A 766 -27.97 -33.92 -18.06
CA ALA A 766 -28.38 -32.78 -18.87
C ALA A 766 -27.18 -32.25 -19.69
N LYS A 767 -27.43 -31.94 -20.96
CA LYS A 767 -26.43 -31.45 -21.92
C LYS A 767 -27.05 -30.38 -22.79
N ILE A 768 -26.39 -29.23 -22.89
CA ILE A 768 -26.82 -28.13 -23.74
C ILE A 768 -25.65 -27.59 -24.55
N LYS A 769 -25.94 -27.16 -25.77
CA LYS A 769 -24.96 -26.51 -26.64
C LYS A 769 -25.08 -24.99 -26.57
N GLN A 770 -26.28 -24.48 -26.29
CA GLN A 770 -26.53 -23.06 -26.15
C GLN A 770 -27.71 -22.82 -25.21
N ILE A 771 -27.65 -21.70 -24.49
CA ILE A 771 -28.77 -21.12 -23.76
C ILE A 771 -28.77 -19.61 -23.95
N ASP A 772 -29.97 -19.04 -24.10
CA ASP A 772 -30.18 -17.62 -24.30
C ASP A 772 -31.48 -17.16 -23.62
N LEU A 773 -31.60 -15.86 -23.39
CA LEU A 773 -32.75 -15.21 -22.78
C LEU A 773 -33.12 -13.96 -23.59
N THR A 774 -34.37 -13.87 -23.99
CA THR A 774 -34.90 -12.67 -24.67
C THR A 774 -36.06 -12.06 -23.88
N SER A 775 -36.03 -10.74 -23.68
CA SER A 775 -37.21 -9.97 -23.24
C SER A 775 -38.31 -10.09 -24.28
N ALA A 776 -39.55 -10.30 -23.84
CA ALA A 776 -40.74 -10.23 -24.70
C ALA A 776 -41.30 -8.79 -24.80
N ASP A 777 -40.82 -7.90 -23.92
CA ASP A 777 -41.17 -6.47 -23.84
C ASP A 777 -40.16 -5.59 -24.60
#